data_AF-A0A0F9KEB5-F1
#
_entry.id   AF-A0A0F9KEB5-F1
#
_cell.length_a   1.000
_cell.length_b   1.000
_cell.length_c   1.000
_cell.angle_alpha   90.00
_cell.angle_beta   90.00
_cell.angle_gamma   90.00
#
_symmetry.space_group_name_H-M   'P 1'
#
loop_
_entity.id
_entity.type
_entity.pdbx_description
1 polymer ?
#
loop_
_entity_poly.entity_id
_entity_poly.type
_entity_poly.pdbx_seq_one_letter_code
_entity_poly.pdbx_strand_id
1 'polypeptide(L)'
;MLFRKSLLCLCFSIGLVAQSKEERADRYFTDFKFDKAIALYKDLATEKRKPSLHVIQRLADSYFNTNRYQEATSWYSRLYSIQGERVGEPNIIKLVQCLKASGNLDKADELLKNFYTDKNRLDMIMAQKRQLDSITKLEHKFTLSNMEFNSKKSDFAPSMYGERLVFASTRDSIKSNGKIYPWNNQPYLDVYVTLPKVNGFVPEKFLSNLESSYHDSNLSFSWDSQTVYFTRNYMNKNKLSANKEGLSNMQILKGTIVRNELVNVSSLNFNSKEYSCGHPAVTKDGRYLYFTSDMAGGYGESDIYVVELTSNGEAFTPPINLGPAINTPGREMFPFINNDILYFSSDSHYGLGGLDVFGSKIRSRSDYSLPVNLGRPINSNMDDFSYIWDSGSGNGYVASNRSGGVGDDDIYFFEEAKPVDCLDYSGYVLNERTGEPIADANVELTNPEDGLIAVLKTDENGFYGFTLPCNKKNKLAFSKSTYSKKTNYVTTNDEPQEPSLNNNVYLTPFDSLVEKEGDIEKIKVDPIYFDYDKSNITSRAEIELEKVLFAMREFPQLKIKIESHTDARGADDYNLSLSDDRAKSTRRYLIAQGVDIDRIVSANGFGEYRLINACKNNVKCSEQEHFVNRRSDFIIVSKGSSEFDEAK
;
A
#
# COMPACT_ATOMS: atom_id res chain seq x y z
N MET A 1 -42.34 -97.82 22.78
CA MET A 1 -41.02 -97.57 23.41
C MET A 1 -40.45 -96.32 22.77
N LEU A 2 -40.52 -95.20 23.48
CA LEU A 2 -40.10 -93.88 22.99
C LEU A 2 -38.57 -93.80 22.91
N PHE A 3 -38.02 -93.31 21.79
CA PHE A 3 -36.68 -92.72 21.78
C PHE A 3 -36.77 -91.29 21.26
N ARG A 4 -36.48 -90.37 22.19
CA ARG A 4 -36.47 -88.92 22.06
C ARG A 4 -35.42 -88.48 21.04
N LYS A 5 -35.82 -87.63 20.10
CA LYS A 5 -34.92 -86.74 19.34
C LYS A 5 -34.54 -85.58 20.26
N SER A 6 -33.27 -85.50 20.66
CA SER A 6 -32.70 -84.29 21.28
C SER A 6 -32.10 -83.42 20.18
N LEU A 7 -32.79 -82.34 19.84
CA LEU A 7 -32.30 -81.27 18.98
C LEU A 7 -31.42 -80.35 19.85
N LEU A 8 -30.10 -80.44 19.68
CA LEU A 8 -29.15 -79.57 20.36
C LEU A 8 -29.08 -78.24 19.60
N CYS A 9 -29.80 -77.22 20.07
CA CYS A 9 -29.77 -75.88 19.52
C CYS A 9 -28.55 -75.14 20.11
N LEU A 10 -27.44 -75.06 19.37
CA LEU A 10 -26.31 -74.20 19.72
C LEU A 10 -26.69 -72.74 19.42
N CYS A 11 -27.08 -71.99 20.46
CA CYS A 11 -27.14 -70.54 20.40
C CYS A 11 -25.72 -69.98 20.32
N PHE A 12 -25.25 -69.64 19.12
CA PHE A 12 -24.11 -68.74 18.97
C PHE A 12 -24.53 -67.35 19.44
N SER A 13 -24.12 -66.98 20.64
CA SER A 13 -24.18 -65.61 21.14
C SER A 13 -23.24 -64.75 20.30
N ILE A 14 -23.71 -64.23 19.17
CA ILE A 14 -23.02 -63.15 18.46
C ILE A 14 -23.10 -61.94 19.39
N GLY A 15 -22.02 -61.69 20.14
CA GLY A 15 -21.86 -60.47 20.91
C GLY A 15 -21.86 -59.29 19.93
N LEU A 16 -23.01 -58.63 19.78
CA LEU A 16 -23.08 -57.31 19.16
C LEU A 16 -22.32 -56.36 20.08
N VAL A 17 -21.05 -56.07 19.74
CA VAL A 17 -20.31 -54.99 20.38
C VAL A 17 -20.97 -53.69 19.93
N ALA A 18 -21.85 -53.15 20.77
CA ALA A 18 -22.44 -51.84 20.54
C ALA A 18 -21.32 -50.80 20.60
N GLN A 19 -21.09 -50.10 19.49
CA GLN A 19 -20.07 -49.07 19.40
C GLN A 19 -20.32 -47.96 20.43
N SER A 20 -19.27 -47.50 21.11
CA SER A 20 -19.43 -46.48 22.15
C SER A 20 -19.85 -45.13 21.57
N LYS A 21 -20.51 -44.28 22.37
CA LYS A 21 -20.93 -42.93 21.93
C LYS A 21 -19.71 -42.09 21.51
N GLU A 22 -18.58 -42.25 22.19
CA GLU A 22 -17.30 -41.56 21.91
C GLU A 22 -16.70 -42.03 20.58
N GLU A 23 -16.63 -43.33 20.32
CA GLU A 23 -16.15 -43.86 19.03
C GLU A 23 -17.00 -43.38 17.84
N ARG A 24 -18.32 -43.20 18.02
CA ARG A 24 -19.17 -42.62 16.98
C ARG A 24 -18.88 -41.13 16.77
N ALA A 25 -18.61 -40.39 17.84
CA ALA A 25 -18.23 -38.99 17.76
C ALA A 25 -16.88 -38.83 17.04
N ASP A 26 -15.89 -39.66 17.40
CA ASP A 26 -14.58 -39.70 16.75
C ASP A 26 -14.69 -40.01 15.26
N ARG A 27 -15.51 -40.98 14.86
CA ARG A 27 -15.75 -41.23 13.43
C ARG A 27 -16.37 -40.04 12.73
N TYR A 28 -17.34 -39.35 13.33
CA TYR A 28 -17.88 -38.13 12.73
C TYR A 28 -16.83 -37.03 12.63
N PHE A 29 -15.96 -36.89 13.62
CA PHE A 29 -14.85 -35.94 13.57
C PHE A 29 -13.88 -36.26 12.41
N THR A 30 -13.44 -37.52 12.30
CA THR A 30 -12.53 -37.97 11.23
C THR A 30 -13.16 -37.87 9.84
N ASP A 31 -14.48 -38.06 9.73
CA ASP A 31 -15.25 -37.87 8.50
C ASP A 31 -15.56 -36.39 8.20
N PHE A 32 -15.02 -35.44 8.99
CA PHE A 32 -15.30 -34.00 8.94
C PHE A 32 -16.77 -33.62 9.16
N LYS A 33 -17.60 -34.51 9.71
CA LYS A 33 -19.01 -34.24 10.03
C LYS A 33 -19.12 -33.54 11.38
N PHE A 34 -18.54 -32.35 11.50
CA PHE A 34 -18.34 -31.66 12.77
C PHE A 34 -19.64 -31.38 13.51
N ASP A 35 -20.74 -31.01 12.85
CA ASP A 35 -22.04 -30.80 13.53
C ASP A 35 -22.53 -32.05 14.27
N LYS A 36 -22.33 -33.23 13.66
CA LYS A 36 -22.69 -34.52 14.28
C LYS A 36 -21.73 -34.88 15.40
N ALA A 37 -20.44 -34.56 15.25
CA ALA A 37 -19.43 -34.75 16.28
C ALA A 37 -19.71 -33.86 17.49
N ILE A 38 -20.02 -32.57 17.29
CA ILE A 38 -20.39 -31.59 18.32
C ILE A 38 -21.56 -32.12 19.14
N ALA A 39 -22.63 -32.59 18.49
CA ALA A 39 -23.80 -33.10 19.18
C ALA A 39 -23.45 -34.23 20.17
N LEU A 40 -22.62 -35.19 19.74
CA LEU A 40 -22.22 -36.33 20.58
C LEU A 40 -21.18 -35.97 21.64
N TYR A 41 -20.17 -35.17 21.31
CA TYR A 41 -19.17 -34.73 22.29
C TYR A 41 -19.77 -33.82 23.36
N LYS A 42 -20.71 -32.93 22.99
CA LYS A 42 -21.41 -32.09 23.95
C LYS A 42 -22.20 -32.94 24.95
N ASP A 43 -22.91 -33.95 24.46
CA ASP A 43 -23.65 -34.90 25.29
C ASP A 43 -22.69 -35.65 26.25
N LEU A 44 -21.61 -36.24 25.72
CA LEU A 44 -20.55 -36.88 26.52
C LEU A 44 -19.93 -35.94 27.56
N ALA A 45 -19.78 -34.65 27.22
CA ALA A 45 -19.23 -33.64 28.11
C ALA A 45 -20.17 -33.24 29.24
N THR A 46 -21.48 -33.45 29.07
CA THR A 46 -22.52 -33.20 30.08
C THR A 46 -22.86 -34.43 30.93
N GLU A 47 -22.78 -35.65 30.38
CA GLU A 47 -23.07 -36.90 31.11
C GLU A 47 -22.07 -37.18 32.24
N LYS A 48 -20.82 -36.72 32.10
CA LYS A 48 -19.76 -36.94 33.08
C LYS A 48 -19.44 -35.66 33.84
N ARG A 49 -19.38 -35.74 35.18
CA ARG A 49 -18.91 -34.62 36.05
C ARG A 49 -17.52 -34.09 35.65
N LYS A 50 -16.66 -34.96 35.12
CA LYS A 50 -15.35 -34.64 34.54
C LYS A 50 -15.19 -35.37 33.19
N PRO A 51 -15.44 -34.72 32.05
CA PRO A 51 -15.15 -35.30 30.74
C PRO A 51 -13.65 -35.53 30.52
N SER A 52 -13.32 -36.46 29.63
CA SER A 52 -11.93 -36.73 29.25
C SER A 52 -11.34 -35.54 28.49
N LEU A 53 -10.00 -35.39 28.53
CA LEU A 53 -9.31 -34.34 27.78
C LEU A 53 -9.53 -34.49 26.27
N HIS A 54 -9.60 -35.74 25.78
CA HIS A 54 -9.93 -36.06 24.40
C HIS A 54 -11.29 -35.47 23.98
N VAL A 55 -12.34 -35.69 24.77
CA VAL A 55 -13.68 -35.13 24.49
C VAL A 55 -13.66 -33.60 24.54
N ILE A 56 -12.97 -33.00 25.51
CA ILE A 56 -12.84 -31.54 25.60
C ILE A 56 -12.17 -30.96 24.35
N GLN A 57 -11.02 -31.52 23.96
CA GLN A 57 -10.26 -31.04 22.81
C GLN A 57 -11.03 -31.25 21.51
N ARG A 58 -11.59 -32.45 21.26
CA ARG A 58 -12.36 -32.71 20.05
C ARG A 58 -13.61 -31.84 19.92
N LEU A 59 -14.26 -31.51 21.03
CA LEU A 59 -15.38 -30.57 21.03
C LEU A 59 -14.91 -29.15 20.70
N ALA A 60 -13.81 -28.69 21.29
CA ALA A 60 -13.20 -27.41 20.98
C ALA A 60 -12.83 -27.31 19.49
N ASP A 61 -12.10 -28.31 18.97
CA ASP A 61 -11.68 -28.40 17.57
C ASP A 61 -12.88 -28.43 16.62
N SER A 62 -13.97 -29.13 16.99
CA SER A 62 -15.17 -29.19 16.14
C SER A 62 -15.87 -27.84 16.06
N TYR A 63 -15.98 -27.11 17.18
CA TYR A 63 -16.51 -25.74 17.18
C TYR A 63 -15.60 -24.79 16.39
N PHE A 64 -14.29 -24.93 16.54
CA PHE A 64 -13.31 -24.14 15.82
C PHE A 64 -13.42 -24.35 14.30
N ASN A 65 -13.45 -25.60 13.84
CA ASN A 65 -13.55 -25.96 12.41
C ASN A 65 -14.89 -25.57 11.76
N THR A 66 -15.88 -25.16 12.55
CA THR A 66 -17.19 -24.68 12.10
C THR A 66 -17.37 -23.18 12.34
N ASN A 67 -16.28 -22.44 12.58
CA ASN A 67 -16.24 -20.99 12.83
C ASN A 67 -17.06 -20.53 14.05
N ARG A 68 -17.35 -21.44 14.99
CA ARG A 68 -18.09 -21.18 16.23
C ARG A 68 -17.12 -20.81 17.35
N TYR A 69 -16.41 -19.71 17.15
CA TYR A 69 -15.28 -19.30 17.99
C TYR A 69 -15.65 -19.00 19.44
N GLN A 70 -16.87 -18.51 19.71
CA GLN A 70 -17.32 -18.24 21.09
C GLN A 70 -17.45 -19.55 21.88
N GLU A 71 -18.07 -20.57 21.30
CA GLU A 71 -18.17 -21.90 21.90
C GLU A 71 -16.79 -22.56 22.01
N ALA A 72 -15.97 -22.46 20.96
CA ALA A 72 -14.60 -22.99 20.97
C ALA A 72 -13.74 -22.35 22.08
N THR A 73 -13.85 -21.03 22.29
CA THR A 73 -13.16 -20.29 23.37
C THR A 73 -13.40 -20.95 24.71
N SER A 74 -14.65 -21.30 25.01
CA SER A 74 -15.02 -21.89 26.30
C SER A 74 -14.35 -23.24 26.53
N TRP A 75 -14.28 -24.09 25.49
CA TRP A 75 -13.69 -25.42 25.59
C TRP A 75 -12.17 -25.40 25.56
N TYR A 76 -11.54 -24.56 24.74
CA TYR A 76 -10.09 -24.37 24.76
C TYR A 76 -9.61 -23.72 26.06
N SER A 77 -10.32 -22.73 26.60
CA SER A 77 -10.01 -22.16 27.91
C SER A 77 -10.09 -23.22 29.01
N ARG A 78 -11.08 -24.11 28.94
CA ARG A 78 -11.18 -25.26 29.85
C ARG A 78 -10.00 -26.21 29.68
N LEU A 79 -9.64 -26.57 28.45
CA LEU A 79 -8.49 -27.41 28.15
C LEU A 79 -7.19 -26.82 28.73
N TYR A 80 -6.95 -25.54 28.47
CA TYR A 80 -5.80 -24.78 29.00
C TYR A 80 -5.81 -24.74 30.52
N SER A 81 -6.95 -24.50 31.17
CA SER A 81 -7.04 -24.48 32.63
C SER A 81 -6.64 -25.81 33.30
N ILE A 82 -6.75 -26.93 32.58
CA ILE A 82 -6.39 -28.26 33.07
C ILE A 82 -4.93 -28.62 32.74
N GLN A 83 -4.46 -28.28 31.54
CA GLN A 83 -3.15 -28.73 31.04
C GLN A 83 -2.04 -27.68 31.13
N GLY A 84 -2.36 -26.40 31.33
CA GLY A 84 -1.40 -25.29 31.29
C GLY A 84 -0.68 -25.22 29.95
N GLU A 85 0.64 -25.16 29.92
CA GLU A 85 1.42 -25.16 28.66
C GLU A 85 1.42 -26.51 27.94
N ARG A 86 1.01 -27.61 28.60
CA ARG A 86 1.05 -28.97 28.02
C ARG A 86 0.00 -29.22 26.94
N VAL A 87 -0.91 -28.28 26.70
CA VAL A 87 -1.90 -28.36 25.61
C VAL A 87 -1.27 -28.22 24.23
N GLY A 88 -0.04 -27.68 24.15
CA GLY A 88 0.74 -27.57 22.91
C GLY A 88 0.39 -26.34 22.07
N GLU A 89 1.37 -25.90 21.28
CA GLU A 89 1.31 -24.67 20.48
C GLU A 89 0.11 -24.57 19.53
N PRO A 90 -0.29 -25.61 18.76
CA PRO A 90 -1.42 -25.50 17.85
C PRO A 90 -2.74 -25.13 18.54
N ASN A 91 -2.97 -25.69 19.73
CA ASN A 91 -4.18 -25.41 20.51
C ASN A 91 -4.13 -24.03 21.18
N ILE A 92 -2.94 -23.53 21.54
CA ILE A 92 -2.76 -22.17 22.04
C ILE A 92 -3.05 -21.16 20.94
N ILE A 93 -2.54 -21.39 19.73
CA ILE A 93 -2.85 -20.57 18.55
C ILE A 93 -4.37 -20.51 18.33
N LYS A 94 -5.07 -21.65 18.33
CA LYS A 94 -6.53 -21.71 18.20
C LYS A 94 -7.26 -20.98 19.33
N LEU A 95 -6.79 -21.09 20.58
CA LEU A 95 -7.36 -20.35 21.70
C LEU A 95 -7.16 -18.82 21.55
N VAL A 96 -5.98 -18.38 21.12
CA VAL A 96 -5.68 -16.97 20.85
C VAL A 96 -6.61 -16.43 19.76
N GLN A 97 -6.78 -17.15 18.66
CA GLN A 97 -7.71 -16.79 17.58
C GLN A 97 -9.16 -16.69 18.11
N CYS A 98 -9.61 -17.69 18.87
CA CYS A 98 -10.94 -17.69 19.48
C CYS A 98 -11.17 -16.48 20.41
N LEU A 99 -10.17 -16.12 21.22
CA LEU A 99 -10.21 -14.95 22.09
C LEU A 99 -10.30 -13.66 21.26
N LYS A 100 -9.49 -13.51 20.21
CA LYS A 100 -9.52 -12.35 19.30
C LYS A 100 -10.87 -12.22 18.59
N ALA A 101 -11.38 -13.31 18.03
CA ALA A 101 -12.69 -13.35 17.37
C ALA A 101 -13.83 -12.98 18.32
N SER A 102 -13.69 -13.32 19.60
CA SER A 102 -14.64 -12.97 20.65
C SER A 102 -14.40 -11.58 21.28
N GLY A 103 -13.48 -10.78 20.74
CA GLY A 103 -13.16 -9.42 21.21
C GLY A 103 -12.31 -9.35 22.49
N ASN A 104 -11.76 -10.47 22.97
CA ASN A 104 -10.95 -10.55 24.18
C ASN A 104 -9.44 -10.38 23.90
N LEU A 105 -9.06 -9.24 23.30
CA LEU A 105 -7.68 -8.99 22.85
C LEU A 105 -6.66 -9.03 24.00
N ASP A 106 -6.97 -8.43 25.15
CA ASP A 106 -6.04 -8.39 26.30
C ASP A 106 -5.66 -9.79 26.80
N LYS A 107 -6.64 -10.71 26.82
CA LYS A 107 -6.40 -12.11 27.22
C LYS A 107 -5.60 -12.87 26.17
N ALA A 108 -5.83 -12.60 24.89
CA ALA A 108 -5.04 -13.17 23.81
C ALA A 108 -3.57 -12.74 23.92
N ASP A 109 -3.32 -11.46 24.20
CA ASP A 109 -1.98 -10.90 24.38
C ASP A 109 -1.27 -11.47 25.60
N GLU A 110 -1.96 -11.58 26.73
CA GLU A 110 -1.43 -12.21 27.94
C GLU A 110 -1.05 -13.67 27.69
N LEU A 111 -1.92 -14.43 27.01
CA LEU A 111 -1.68 -15.83 26.69
C LEU A 111 -0.45 -16.00 25.79
N LEU A 112 -0.31 -15.19 24.74
CA LEU A 112 0.85 -15.22 23.85
C LEU A 112 2.16 -14.92 24.60
N LYS A 113 2.17 -13.90 25.47
CA LYS A 113 3.34 -13.51 26.26
C LYS A 113 3.77 -14.61 27.23
N ASN A 114 2.80 -15.28 27.86
CA ASN A 114 3.08 -16.33 28.83
C ASN A 114 3.51 -17.64 28.16
N PHE A 115 2.96 -17.94 26.99
CA PHE A 115 3.24 -19.20 26.28
C PHE A 115 4.61 -19.23 25.60
N TYR A 116 4.97 -18.17 24.86
CA TYR A 116 6.21 -18.16 24.08
C TYR A 116 7.43 -17.87 24.97
N THR A 117 8.20 -18.91 25.25
CA THR A 117 9.50 -18.81 25.93
C THR A 117 10.68 -18.60 24.98
N ASP A 118 10.50 -18.93 23.68
CA ASP A 118 11.45 -18.58 22.63
C ASP A 118 11.43 -17.06 22.41
N LYS A 119 12.56 -16.42 22.76
CA LYS A 119 12.73 -14.98 22.62
C LYS A 119 12.59 -14.51 21.18
N ASN A 120 13.06 -15.26 20.19
CA ASN A 120 13.00 -14.82 18.80
C ASN A 120 11.56 -14.75 18.28
N ARG A 121 10.75 -15.78 18.59
CA ARG A 121 9.34 -15.82 18.20
C ARG A 121 8.53 -14.76 18.94
N LEU A 122 8.77 -14.61 20.25
CA LEU A 122 8.10 -13.59 21.04
C LEU A 122 8.46 -12.17 20.56
N ASP A 123 9.73 -11.90 20.26
CA ASP A 123 10.18 -10.61 19.73
C ASP A 123 9.54 -10.29 18.38
N MET A 124 9.40 -11.29 17.50
CA MET A 124 8.69 -11.15 16.23
C MET A 124 7.21 -10.79 16.44
N ILE A 125 6.51 -11.51 17.31
CA ILE A 125 5.09 -11.24 17.65
C ILE A 125 4.94 -9.84 18.22
N MET A 126 5.82 -9.43 19.14
CA MET A 126 5.79 -8.09 19.74
C MET A 126 6.11 -6.99 18.73
N ALA A 127 7.02 -7.24 17.77
CA ALA A 127 7.30 -6.31 16.68
C ALA A 127 6.08 -6.13 15.76
N GLN A 128 5.43 -7.22 15.37
CA GLN A 128 4.20 -7.19 14.58
C GLN A 128 3.07 -6.47 15.32
N LYS A 129 2.92 -6.72 16.64
CA LYS A 129 1.97 -5.98 17.48
C LYS A 129 2.22 -4.47 17.43
N ARG A 130 3.45 -4.01 17.64
CA ARG A 130 3.79 -2.57 17.61
C ARG A 130 3.49 -1.94 16.25
N GLN A 131 3.72 -2.67 15.16
CA GLN A 131 3.38 -2.23 13.81
C GLN A 131 1.87 -2.10 13.65
N LEU A 132 1.10 -3.12 14.05
CA LEU A 132 -0.36 -3.09 13.98
C LEU A 132 -0.96 -1.97 14.85
N ASP A 133 -0.45 -1.77 16.07
CA ASP A 133 -0.85 -0.68 16.97
C ASP A 133 -0.60 0.69 16.33
N SER A 134 0.44 0.81 15.49
CA SER A 134 0.77 2.05 14.78
C SER A 134 -0.13 2.27 13.56
N ILE A 135 -0.44 1.21 12.79
CA ILE A 135 -1.35 1.27 11.64
C ILE A 135 -2.78 1.60 12.09
N THR A 136 -3.23 1.03 13.20
CA THR A 136 -4.60 1.21 13.72
C THR A 136 -4.86 2.64 14.23
N LYS A 137 -3.81 3.43 14.47
CA LYS A 137 -3.93 4.85 14.86
C LYS A 137 -4.05 5.80 13.67
N LEU A 138 -3.76 5.32 12.46
CA LEU A 138 -3.90 6.12 11.25
C LEU A 138 -5.35 6.07 10.77
N GLU A 139 -5.80 7.11 10.06
CA GLU A 139 -7.06 7.04 9.33
C GLU A 139 -7.06 5.84 8.35
N HIS A 140 -8.24 5.25 8.17
CA HIS A 140 -8.41 4.08 7.32
C HIS A 140 -8.04 4.43 5.87
N LYS A 141 -6.97 3.81 5.38
CA LYS A 141 -6.50 3.98 3.99
C LYS A 141 -7.46 3.47 2.93
N PHE A 142 -8.42 2.63 3.32
CA PHE A 142 -9.36 2.00 2.42
C PHE A 142 -10.77 2.13 2.95
N THR A 143 -11.74 2.18 2.03
CA THR A 143 -13.14 1.88 2.32
C THR A 143 -13.44 0.44 1.92
N LEU A 144 -14.50 -0.15 2.48
CA LEU A 144 -14.85 -1.56 2.28
C LEU A 144 -16.35 -1.71 2.13
N SER A 145 -16.79 -2.45 1.11
CA SER A 145 -18.21 -2.67 0.78
C SER A 145 -18.47 -4.14 0.46
N ASN A 146 -19.62 -4.67 0.90
CA ASN A 146 -20.02 -6.04 0.55
C ASN A 146 -20.58 -6.08 -0.87
N MET A 147 -20.26 -7.12 -1.63
CA MET A 147 -20.70 -7.23 -3.03
C MET A 147 -22.12 -7.81 -3.15
N GLU A 148 -22.96 -7.17 -3.97
CA GLU A 148 -24.36 -7.57 -4.18
C GLU A 148 -24.53 -9.00 -4.72
N PHE A 149 -23.51 -9.53 -5.41
CA PHE A 149 -23.57 -10.85 -6.04
C PHE A 149 -23.29 -12.01 -5.08
N ASN A 150 -22.87 -11.72 -3.84
CA ASN A 150 -22.68 -12.71 -2.80
C ASN A 150 -23.97 -13.50 -2.57
N SER A 151 -23.81 -14.79 -2.32
CA SER A 151 -24.89 -15.73 -2.07
C SER A 151 -25.08 -15.95 -0.57
N LYS A 152 -26.13 -16.67 -0.18
CA LYS A 152 -26.35 -17.11 1.22
C LYS A 152 -25.44 -18.29 1.61
N LYS A 153 -24.31 -18.45 0.93
CA LYS A 153 -23.40 -19.60 1.00
C LYS A 153 -21.97 -19.06 1.07
N SER A 154 -20.96 -19.83 0.74
CA SER A 154 -19.57 -19.36 0.74
C SER A 154 -19.20 -18.86 -0.65
N ASP A 155 -18.68 -17.64 -0.74
CA ASP A 155 -18.17 -16.97 -1.93
C ASP A 155 -16.80 -16.34 -1.62
N PHE A 156 -15.74 -16.79 -2.30
CA PHE A 156 -14.37 -16.33 -2.01
C PHE A 156 -13.40 -16.60 -3.18
N ALA A 157 -12.10 -16.36 -2.95
CA ALA A 157 -11.04 -16.55 -3.92
C ALA A 157 -11.26 -15.77 -5.23
N PRO A 158 -11.53 -14.45 -5.16
CA PRO A 158 -11.64 -13.61 -6.34
C PRO A 158 -10.34 -13.61 -7.15
N SER A 159 -10.48 -13.54 -8.47
CA SER A 159 -9.39 -13.43 -9.43
C SER A 159 -9.85 -12.63 -10.65
N MET A 160 -9.03 -11.70 -11.12
CA MET A 160 -9.37 -10.87 -12.26
C MET A 160 -9.20 -11.64 -13.57
N TYR A 161 -10.19 -11.54 -14.46
CA TYR A 161 -10.16 -12.10 -15.82
C TYR A 161 -10.63 -11.04 -16.83
N GLY A 162 -9.69 -10.20 -17.28
CA GLY A 162 -10.03 -8.96 -17.98
C GLY A 162 -10.83 -8.04 -17.07
N GLU A 163 -11.99 -7.56 -17.53
CA GLU A 163 -12.91 -6.73 -16.73
C GLU A 163 -13.86 -7.55 -15.84
N ARG A 164 -13.80 -8.88 -15.92
CA ARG A 164 -14.65 -9.79 -15.14
C ARG A 164 -13.95 -10.22 -13.86
N LEU A 165 -14.75 -10.59 -12.87
CA LEU A 165 -14.29 -11.20 -11.63
C LEU A 165 -14.69 -12.67 -11.61
N VAL A 166 -13.70 -13.56 -11.49
CA VAL A 166 -13.91 -15.00 -11.35
C VAL A 166 -13.69 -15.37 -9.88
N PHE A 167 -14.55 -16.22 -9.32
CA PHE A 167 -14.51 -16.57 -7.91
C PHE A 167 -15.06 -17.98 -7.65
N ALA A 168 -14.74 -18.55 -6.48
CA ALA A 168 -15.26 -19.84 -6.03
C ALA A 168 -16.54 -19.64 -5.22
N SER A 169 -17.52 -20.53 -5.39
CA SER A 169 -18.80 -20.48 -4.68
C SER A 169 -19.38 -21.86 -4.42
N THR A 170 -20.09 -22.01 -3.30
CA THR A 170 -20.89 -23.20 -2.97
C THR A 170 -22.38 -23.01 -3.30
N ARG A 171 -22.73 -22.05 -4.18
CA ARG A 171 -24.12 -21.75 -4.56
C ARG A 171 -24.83 -22.84 -5.38
N ASP A 172 -24.11 -23.78 -6.00
CA ASP A 172 -24.69 -24.85 -6.83
C ASP A 172 -25.14 -26.06 -6.03
N SER A 173 -26.46 -26.27 -5.88
CA SER A 173 -27.01 -27.43 -5.18
C SER A 173 -27.21 -28.68 -6.06
N ILE A 174 -26.99 -28.59 -7.37
CA ILE A 174 -27.29 -29.66 -8.34
C ILE A 174 -26.05 -30.56 -8.57
N LYS A 175 -24.85 -29.99 -8.42
CA LYS A 175 -23.57 -30.68 -8.57
C LYS A 175 -23.49 -31.96 -7.72
N SER A 176 -22.75 -32.96 -8.21
CA SER A 176 -22.43 -34.18 -7.46
C SER A 176 -23.65 -35.04 -7.06
N ASN A 177 -24.72 -35.02 -7.87
CA ASN A 177 -26.01 -35.66 -7.56
C ASN A 177 -26.63 -35.17 -6.24
N GLY A 178 -26.48 -33.87 -5.93
CA GLY A 178 -26.99 -33.26 -4.70
C GLY A 178 -26.24 -33.64 -3.43
N LYS A 179 -25.04 -34.23 -3.55
CA LYS A 179 -24.18 -34.49 -2.38
C LYS A 179 -23.60 -33.18 -1.85
N ILE A 180 -23.68 -33.02 -0.54
CA ILE A 180 -23.08 -31.92 0.22
C ILE A 180 -21.74 -32.33 0.80
N TYR A 181 -20.84 -31.36 0.88
CA TYR A 181 -19.55 -31.47 1.53
C TYR A 181 -19.73 -31.62 3.05
N PRO A 182 -19.21 -32.68 3.67
CA PRO A 182 -19.47 -32.97 5.08
C PRO A 182 -18.98 -31.91 6.08
N TRP A 183 -17.90 -31.18 5.75
CA TRP A 183 -17.25 -30.22 6.64
C TRP A 183 -18.18 -29.09 7.08
N ASN A 184 -18.77 -28.41 6.11
CA ASN A 184 -19.59 -27.22 6.32
C ASN A 184 -21.06 -27.44 5.94
N ASN A 185 -21.43 -28.67 5.56
CA ASN A 185 -22.79 -29.03 5.17
C ASN A 185 -23.34 -28.19 4.00
N GLN A 186 -22.45 -27.78 3.08
CA GLN A 186 -22.77 -27.02 1.87
C GLN A 186 -22.45 -27.81 0.61
N PRO A 187 -22.92 -27.40 -0.58
CA PRO A 187 -22.46 -27.99 -1.83
C PRO A 187 -20.96 -27.84 -2.06
N TYR A 188 -20.41 -28.67 -2.95
CA TYR A 188 -19.00 -28.57 -3.36
C TYR A 188 -18.74 -27.27 -4.12
N LEU A 189 -17.53 -26.74 -3.96
CA LEU A 189 -17.11 -25.50 -4.62
C LEU A 189 -17.15 -25.62 -6.13
N ASP A 190 -17.57 -24.54 -6.77
CA ASP A 190 -17.48 -24.36 -8.20
C ASP A 190 -17.12 -22.92 -8.58
N VAL A 191 -16.79 -22.72 -9.84
CA VAL A 191 -16.21 -21.47 -10.33
C VAL A 191 -17.24 -20.65 -11.09
N TYR A 192 -17.42 -19.42 -10.63
CA TYR A 192 -18.37 -18.46 -11.18
C TYR A 192 -17.65 -17.22 -11.70
N VAL A 193 -18.31 -16.51 -12.60
CA VAL A 193 -17.86 -15.25 -13.17
C VAL A 193 -18.95 -14.20 -13.07
N THR A 194 -18.56 -12.96 -12.79
CA THR A 194 -19.44 -11.80 -12.74
C THR A 194 -18.79 -10.58 -13.38
N LEU A 195 -19.60 -9.56 -13.66
CA LEU A 195 -19.16 -8.21 -14.02
C LEU A 195 -19.36 -7.30 -12.82
N PRO A 196 -18.35 -7.10 -11.96
CA PRO A 196 -18.52 -6.41 -10.69
C PRO A 196 -18.91 -4.93 -10.84
N LYS A 197 -18.68 -4.33 -12.03
CA LYS A 197 -19.06 -2.94 -12.35
C LYS A 197 -20.47 -2.79 -12.90
N VAL A 198 -21.19 -3.89 -13.14
CA VAL A 198 -22.55 -3.89 -13.70
C VAL A 198 -23.53 -4.26 -12.60
N ASN A 199 -24.31 -3.27 -12.15
CA ASN A 199 -25.31 -3.47 -11.10
C ASN A 199 -26.33 -4.54 -11.51
N GLY A 200 -26.66 -5.45 -10.59
CA GLY A 200 -27.61 -6.53 -10.81
C GLY A 200 -27.12 -7.66 -11.72
N PHE A 201 -25.83 -7.70 -12.10
CA PHE A 201 -25.30 -8.83 -12.85
C PHE A 201 -25.36 -10.11 -11.99
N VAL A 202 -26.02 -11.14 -12.51
CA VAL A 202 -26.15 -12.44 -11.84
C VAL A 202 -24.94 -13.29 -12.19
N PRO A 203 -24.17 -13.82 -11.22
CA PRO A 203 -23.02 -14.66 -11.52
C PRO A 203 -23.39 -15.92 -12.29
N GLU A 204 -22.59 -16.23 -13.31
CA GLU A 204 -22.74 -17.39 -14.18
C GLU A 204 -21.57 -18.35 -13.98
N LYS A 205 -21.71 -19.61 -14.41
CA LYS A 205 -20.57 -20.55 -14.44
C LYS A 205 -19.49 -20.02 -15.36
N PHE A 206 -18.22 -20.10 -14.93
CA PHE A 206 -17.12 -19.50 -15.70
C PHE A 206 -16.85 -20.23 -17.02
N LEU A 207 -16.47 -21.50 -16.97
CA LEU A 207 -16.20 -22.35 -18.14
C LEU A 207 -16.96 -23.66 -17.99
N SER A 208 -17.84 -23.96 -18.94
CA SER A 208 -18.74 -25.13 -18.89
C SER A 208 -18.01 -26.47 -18.80
N ASN A 209 -16.78 -26.55 -19.31
CA ASN A 209 -15.95 -27.75 -19.28
C ASN A 209 -14.85 -27.72 -18.21
N LEU A 210 -14.81 -26.69 -17.37
CA LEU A 210 -13.92 -26.68 -16.20
C LEU A 210 -14.48 -27.62 -15.13
N GLU A 211 -15.78 -27.63 -14.88
CA GLU A 211 -16.40 -28.23 -13.70
C GLU A 211 -16.04 -29.71 -13.44
N SER A 212 -15.68 -30.03 -12.20
CA SER A 212 -15.61 -31.41 -11.70
C SER A 212 -16.88 -31.76 -10.91
N SER A 213 -16.96 -32.98 -10.36
CA SER A 213 -18.01 -33.32 -9.38
C SER A 213 -17.70 -32.84 -7.95
N TYR A 214 -16.50 -32.33 -7.68
CA TYR A 214 -16.01 -31.99 -6.34
C TYR A 214 -15.45 -30.56 -6.33
N HIS A 215 -14.56 -30.21 -5.40
CA HIS A 215 -14.11 -28.82 -5.28
C HIS A 215 -13.28 -28.38 -6.48
N ASP A 216 -13.66 -27.23 -7.02
CA ASP A 216 -12.94 -26.42 -8.01
C ASP A 216 -12.85 -25.00 -7.48
N SER A 217 -11.65 -24.45 -7.30
CA SER A 217 -11.47 -23.11 -6.70
C SER A 217 -10.13 -22.47 -7.04
N ASN A 218 -9.95 -21.23 -6.57
CA ASN A 218 -8.67 -20.48 -6.56
C ASN A 218 -7.96 -20.44 -7.91
N LEU A 219 -8.51 -19.64 -8.82
CA LEU A 219 -7.96 -19.50 -10.16
C LEU A 219 -6.88 -18.40 -10.17
N SER A 220 -5.80 -18.66 -10.89
CA SER A 220 -4.75 -17.70 -11.16
C SER A 220 -4.41 -17.72 -12.64
N PHE A 221 -4.37 -16.55 -13.26
CA PHE A 221 -4.21 -16.41 -14.71
C PHE A 221 -2.86 -15.80 -15.06
N SER A 222 -2.26 -16.24 -16.16
CA SER A 222 -1.17 -15.51 -16.79
C SER A 222 -1.64 -14.12 -17.23
N TRP A 223 -0.70 -13.20 -17.44
CA TRP A 223 -1.00 -11.81 -17.82
C TRP A 223 -1.86 -11.67 -19.09
N ASP A 224 -1.74 -12.63 -20.02
CA ASP A 224 -2.52 -12.69 -21.25
C ASP A 224 -3.86 -13.41 -21.10
N SER A 225 -4.18 -13.87 -19.88
CA SER A 225 -5.41 -14.60 -19.54
C SER A 225 -5.62 -15.91 -20.32
N GLN A 226 -4.56 -16.47 -20.91
CA GLN A 226 -4.64 -17.73 -21.67
C GLN A 226 -4.28 -18.95 -20.82
N THR A 227 -3.27 -18.85 -19.96
CA THR A 227 -2.91 -19.94 -19.03
C THR A 227 -3.62 -19.74 -17.71
N VAL A 228 -4.21 -20.80 -17.18
CA VAL A 228 -4.89 -20.80 -15.89
C VAL A 228 -4.36 -21.91 -15.00
N TYR A 229 -4.13 -21.57 -13.74
CA TYR A 229 -3.84 -22.50 -12.65
C TYR A 229 -5.01 -22.50 -11.68
N PHE A 230 -5.42 -23.67 -11.20
CA PHE A 230 -6.56 -23.77 -10.29
C PHE A 230 -6.45 -24.97 -9.36
N THR A 231 -7.14 -24.89 -8.22
CA THR A 231 -7.13 -25.94 -7.20
C THR A 231 -8.28 -26.91 -7.43
N ARG A 232 -8.00 -28.22 -7.37
CA ARG A 232 -8.99 -29.29 -7.49
C ARG A 232 -8.66 -30.47 -6.59
N ASN A 233 -9.66 -31.23 -6.14
CA ASN A 233 -9.41 -32.54 -5.53
C ASN A 233 -8.68 -33.52 -6.46
N TYR A 234 -7.96 -34.48 -5.87
CA TYR A 234 -7.55 -35.66 -6.62
C TYR A 234 -8.73 -36.51 -7.07
N MET A 235 -8.73 -36.88 -8.34
CA MET A 235 -9.78 -37.70 -8.93
C MET A 235 -9.20 -38.86 -9.74
N ASN A 236 -9.93 -39.96 -9.75
CA ASN A 236 -9.76 -41.05 -10.70
C ASN A 236 -11.06 -41.19 -11.50
N LYS A 237 -11.03 -40.80 -12.77
CA LYS A 237 -12.24 -40.53 -13.57
C LYS A 237 -13.12 -39.52 -12.81
N ASN A 238 -14.36 -39.86 -12.50
CA ASN A 238 -15.33 -38.96 -11.85
C ASN A 238 -15.50 -39.25 -10.34
N LYS A 239 -14.51 -39.89 -9.69
CA LYS A 239 -14.55 -40.22 -8.26
C LYS A 239 -13.35 -39.64 -7.54
N LEU A 240 -13.52 -39.23 -6.28
CA LEU A 240 -12.42 -38.84 -5.41
C LEU A 240 -11.38 -39.96 -5.31
N SER A 241 -10.12 -39.57 -5.37
CA SER A 241 -8.98 -40.45 -5.13
C SER A 241 -8.31 -40.04 -3.82
N ALA A 242 -8.62 -40.76 -2.76
CA ALA A 242 -8.04 -40.51 -1.44
C ALA A 242 -6.57 -40.97 -1.32
N ASN A 243 -5.88 -40.44 -0.32
CA ASN A 243 -4.58 -40.91 0.17
C ASN A 243 -4.72 -42.22 0.96
N LYS A 244 -3.62 -42.72 1.54
CA LYS A 244 -3.60 -43.98 2.31
C LYS A 244 -4.47 -43.95 3.57
N GLU A 245 -4.77 -42.76 4.08
CA GLU A 245 -5.57 -42.52 5.29
C GLU A 245 -7.05 -42.29 4.95
N GLY A 246 -7.42 -42.30 3.67
CA GLY A 246 -8.79 -42.05 3.23
C GLY A 246 -9.14 -40.58 3.05
N LEU A 247 -8.17 -39.66 3.17
CA LEU A 247 -8.34 -38.23 2.98
C LEU A 247 -8.25 -37.83 1.51
N SER A 248 -9.14 -36.95 1.07
CA SER A 248 -9.18 -36.43 -0.31
C SER A 248 -8.41 -35.11 -0.40
N ASN A 249 -7.13 -35.18 -0.73
CA ASN A 249 -6.26 -34.02 -0.88
C ASN A 249 -6.52 -33.21 -2.16
N MET A 250 -5.98 -31.99 -2.18
CA MET A 250 -6.05 -31.05 -3.30
C MET A 250 -4.77 -31.09 -4.15
N GLN A 251 -4.90 -30.70 -5.41
CA GLN A 251 -3.81 -30.51 -6.37
C GLN A 251 -4.01 -29.22 -7.16
N ILE A 252 -2.90 -28.70 -7.68
CA ILE A 252 -2.93 -27.57 -8.62
C ILE A 252 -2.91 -28.11 -10.04
N LEU A 253 -3.97 -27.82 -10.78
CA LEU A 253 -4.04 -28.10 -12.21
C LEU A 253 -3.67 -26.86 -13.00
N LYS A 254 -3.10 -27.08 -14.18
CA LYS A 254 -2.83 -26.06 -15.19
C LYS A 254 -3.66 -26.38 -16.43
N GLY A 255 -4.19 -25.36 -17.09
CA GLY A 255 -4.83 -25.51 -18.40
C GLY A 255 -4.67 -24.26 -19.26
N THR A 256 -5.16 -24.34 -20.49
CA THR A 256 -5.18 -23.23 -21.45
C THR A 256 -6.62 -22.91 -21.83
N ILE A 257 -6.97 -21.63 -21.84
CA ILE A 257 -8.28 -21.15 -22.27
C ILE A 257 -8.18 -20.78 -23.76
N VAL A 258 -8.92 -21.51 -24.60
CA VAL A 258 -9.00 -21.27 -26.04
C VAL A 258 -10.47 -21.17 -26.43
N ARG A 259 -10.89 -20.04 -27.00
CA ARG A 259 -12.28 -19.80 -27.44
C ARG A 259 -13.32 -20.11 -26.34
N ASN A 260 -13.04 -19.69 -25.10
CA ASN A 260 -13.88 -19.91 -23.92
C ASN A 260 -14.08 -21.38 -23.53
N GLU A 261 -13.12 -22.24 -23.89
CA GLU A 261 -13.04 -23.63 -23.42
C GLU A 261 -11.69 -23.89 -22.75
N LEU A 262 -11.70 -24.68 -21.68
CA LEU A 262 -10.49 -25.15 -21.00
C LEU A 262 -9.92 -26.39 -21.71
N VAL A 263 -8.68 -26.30 -22.21
CA VAL A 263 -7.99 -27.39 -22.89
C VAL A 263 -6.62 -27.67 -22.25
N ASN A 264 -6.00 -28.79 -22.61
CA ASN A 264 -4.66 -29.19 -22.15
C ASN A 264 -4.50 -29.20 -20.62
N VAL A 265 -5.52 -29.68 -19.91
CA VAL A 265 -5.50 -29.73 -18.45
C VAL A 265 -4.52 -30.79 -17.96
N SER A 266 -3.51 -30.37 -17.17
CA SER A 266 -2.50 -31.25 -16.58
C SER A 266 -2.30 -30.95 -15.09
N SER A 267 -1.86 -31.95 -14.34
CA SER A 267 -1.42 -31.78 -12.94
C SER A 267 0.04 -31.36 -12.92
N LEU A 268 0.39 -30.38 -12.08
CA LEU A 268 1.77 -29.96 -11.90
C LEU A 268 2.62 -31.05 -11.23
N ASN A 269 3.90 -31.10 -11.60
CA ASN A 269 4.81 -32.20 -11.27
C ASN A 269 5.15 -32.34 -9.76
N PHE A 270 4.93 -31.29 -8.96
CA PHE A 270 5.17 -31.31 -7.51
C PHE A 270 3.95 -31.77 -6.69
N ASN A 271 2.78 -31.93 -7.33
CA ASN A 271 1.59 -32.41 -6.65
C ASN A 271 1.78 -33.88 -6.22
N SER A 272 1.29 -34.23 -5.03
CA SER A 272 1.17 -35.63 -4.57
C SER A 272 -0.19 -35.89 -3.97
N LYS A 273 -0.68 -37.13 -4.00
CA LYS A 273 -1.93 -37.50 -3.31
C LYS A 273 -1.79 -37.50 -1.79
N GLU A 274 -0.57 -37.56 -1.27
CA GLU A 274 -0.32 -37.70 0.16
C GLU A 274 -0.45 -36.37 0.93
N TYR A 275 -0.39 -35.24 0.22
CA TYR A 275 -0.53 -33.88 0.77
C TYR A 275 -1.37 -33.03 -0.18
N SER A 276 -1.87 -31.89 0.29
CA SER A 276 -2.59 -30.90 -0.49
C SER A 276 -1.64 -29.86 -1.08
N CYS A 277 -1.87 -29.50 -2.34
CA CYS A 277 -1.35 -28.28 -2.96
C CYS A 277 -2.52 -27.45 -3.46
N GLY A 278 -2.52 -26.15 -3.18
CA GLY A 278 -3.60 -25.26 -3.57
C GLY A 278 -3.20 -23.79 -3.61
N HIS A 279 -4.21 -22.94 -3.83
CA HIS A 279 -4.08 -21.48 -3.83
C HIS A 279 -2.95 -20.96 -4.74
N PRO A 280 -2.93 -21.34 -6.03
CA PRO A 280 -1.92 -20.87 -6.95
C PRO A 280 -1.98 -19.34 -7.09
N ALA A 281 -0.81 -18.71 -7.22
CA ALA A 281 -0.63 -17.30 -7.51
C ALA A 281 0.56 -17.11 -8.45
N VAL A 282 0.26 -16.94 -9.74
CA VAL A 282 1.28 -16.69 -10.76
C VAL A 282 1.67 -15.21 -10.77
N THR A 283 2.96 -14.92 -10.92
CA THR A 283 3.44 -13.55 -11.06
C THR A 283 3.04 -12.96 -12.41
N LYS A 284 2.89 -11.62 -12.49
CA LYS A 284 2.48 -10.93 -13.73
C LYS A 284 3.43 -11.22 -14.90
N ASP A 285 4.72 -11.41 -14.64
CA ASP A 285 5.71 -11.78 -15.67
C ASP A 285 5.68 -13.26 -16.07
N GLY A 286 4.82 -14.08 -15.44
CA GLY A 286 4.67 -15.51 -15.69
C GLY A 286 5.87 -16.37 -15.26
N ARG A 287 6.85 -15.82 -14.54
CA ARG A 287 8.09 -16.53 -14.19
C ARG A 287 7.99 -17.37 -12.93
N TYR A 288 7.10 -17.03 -12.01
CA TYR A 288 7.00 -17.72 -10.72
C TYR A 288 5.55 -18.09 -10.40
N LEU A 289 5.40 -19.24 -9.75
CA LEU A 289 4.13 -19.67 -9.15
C LEU A 289 4.34 -19.83 -7.65
N TYR A 290 3.62 -19.02 -6.88
CA TYR A 290 3.47 -19.19 -5.45
C TYR A 290 2.26 -20.06 -5.17
N PHE A 291 2.33 -20.91 -4.16
CA PHE A 291 1.23 -21.79 -3.79
C PHE A 291 1.36 -22.26 -2.34
N THR A 292 0.30 -22.88 -1.82
CA THR A 292 0.26 -23.37 -0.42
C THR A 292 0.28 -24.89 -0.38
N SER A 293 0.93 -25.47 0.63
CA SER A 293 0.96 -26.92 0.83
C SER A 293 1.23 -27.32 2.27
N ASP A 294 0.67 -28.45 2.68
CA ASP A 294 0.95 -29.18 3.93
C ASP A 294 1.96 -30.31 3.70
N MET A 295 2.78 -30.23 2.64
CA MET A 295 3.83 -31.21 2.39
C MET A 295 4.83 -31.32 3.55
N ALA A 296 5.35 -32.52 3.78
CA ALA A 296 6.27 -32.78 4.88
C ALA A 296 7.56 -31.93 4.80
N GLY A 297 8.03 -31.45 5.95
CA GLY A 297 9.22 -30.59 6.06
C GLY A 297 8.91 -29.10 6.16
N GLY A 298 7.64 -28.72 6.20
CA GLY A 298 7.18 -27.35 6.48
C GLY A 298 7.24 -26.92 7.96
N TYR A 299 6.78 -25.70 8.22
CA TYR A 299 6.75 -25.03 9.53
C TYR A 299 5.41 -25.21 10.26
N GLY A 300 4.30 -25.28 9.53
CA GLY A 300 2.95 -25.29 10.14
C GLY A 300 1.95 -26.25 9.51
N GLU A 301 0.66 -25.95 9.74
CA GLU A 301 -0.47 -26.69 9.17
C GLU A 301 -0.59 -26.48 7.66
N SER A 302 -0.14 -25.34 7.13
CA SER A 302 0.01 -25.07 5.69
C SER A 302 1.05 -23.97 5.50
N ASP A 303 1.96 -24.17 4.56
CA ASP A 303 3.04 -23.25 4.24
C ASP A 303 2.93 -22.72 2.82
N ILE A 304 3.51 -21.55 2.56
CA ILE A 304 3.70 -21.01 1.20
C ILE A 304 5.04 -21.50 0.63
N TYR A 305 4.99 -21.89 -0.65
CA TYR A 305 6.11 -22.33 -1.48
C TYR A 305 6.14 -21.54 -2.78
N VAL A 306 7.32 -21.53 -3.44
CA VAL A 306 7.50 -20.94 -4.77
C VAL A 306 8.23 -21.91 -5.72
N VAL A 307 7.84 -21.91 -6.99
CA VAL A 307 8.58 -22.55 -8.10
C VAL A 307 8.83 -21.57 -9.23
N GLU A 308 9.93 -21.77 -9.97
CA GLU A 308 10.10 -21.17 -11.29
C GLU A 308 9.21 -21.88 -12.31
N LEU A 309 8.64 -21.10 -13.22
CA LEU A 309 7.89 -21.59 -14.37
C LEU A 309 8.74 -21.49 -15.64
N THR A 310 8.61 -22.50 -16.50
CA THR A 310 9.05 -22.44 -17.89
C THR A 310 8.18 -21.46 -18.70
N SER A 311 8.62 -21.13 -19.92
CA SER A 311 7.83 -20.27 -20.83
C SER A 311 6.47 -20.83 -21.21
N ASN A 312 6.28 -22.16 -21.16
CA ASN A 312 4.98 -22.78 -21.37
C ASN A 312 4.17 -22.92 -20.08
N GLY A 313 4.66 -22.42 -18.93
CA GLY A 313 3.97 -22.41 -17.65
C GLY A 313 4.04 -23.72 -16.85
N GLU A 314 5.00 -24.60 -17.11
CA GLU A 314 5.28 -25.79 -16.29
C GLU A 314 6.23 -25.46 -15.15
N ALA A 315 6.11 -26.15 -14.01
CA ALA A 315 7.05 -26.00 -12.91
C ALA A 315 8.43 -26.57 -13.27
N PHE A 316 9.44 -25.69 -13.29
CA PHE A 316 10.81 -25.99 -13.71
C PHE A 316 11.72 -26.41 -12.56
N THR A 317 11.53 -25.81 -11.38
CA THR A 317 12.33 -26.08 -10.18
C THR A 317 11.53 -26.88 -9.15
N PRO A 318 12.20 -27.59 -8.24
CA PRO A 318 11.55 -28.08 -7.02
C PRO A 318 10.92 -26.93 -6.21
N PRO A 319 9.83 -27.17 -5.46
CA PRO A 319 9.26 -26.18 -4.56
C PRO A 319 10.25 -25.71 -3.49
N ILE A 320 10.33 -24.40 -3.31
CA ILE A 320 11.12 -23.75 -2.25
C ILE A 320 10.16 -23.22 -1.19
N ASN A 321 10.29 -23.70 0.05
CA ASN A 321 9.56 -23.16 1.20
C ASN A 321 10.04 -21.73 1.50
N LEU A 322 9.12 -20.80 1.78
CA LEU A 322 9.47 -19.39 1.99
C LEU A 322 10.16 -19.08 3.34
N GLY A 323 10.34 -20.09 4.19
CA GLY A 323 11.08 -19.98 5.44
C GLY A 323 10.28 -19.32 6.57
N PRO A 324 10.90 -19.20 7.76
CA PRO A 324 10.20 -18.89 9.01
C PRO A 324 9.77 -17.42 9.15
N ALA A 325 10.19 -16.57 8.21
CA ALA A 325 9.72 -15.18 8.14
C ALA A 325 8.29 -15.09 7.60
N ILE A 326 7.91 -16.00 6.70
CA ILE A 326 6.58 -16.09 6.11
C ILE A 326 5.79 -17.23 6.75
N ASN A 327 6.38 -18.42 6.80
CA ASN A 327 5.71 -19.62 7.28
C ASN A 327 5.85 -19.75 8.79
N THR A 328 4.74 -20.05 9.45
CA THR A 328 4.60 -20.12 10.90
C THR A 328 4.09 -21.49 11.31
N PRO A 329 3.94 -21.80 12.61
CA PRO A 329 3.27 -23.03 13.04
C PRO A 329 1.76 -23.12 12.67
N GLY A 330 1.17 -22.04 12.14
CA GLY A 330 -0.24 -21.97 11.75
C GLY A 330 -0.46 -22.28 10.27
N ARG A 331 -1.43 -21.59 9.66
CA ARG A 331 -1.77 -21.72 8.24
C ARG A 331 -1.44 -20.44 7.51
N GLU A 332 -0.51 -20.52 6.57
CA GLU A 332 -0.31 -19.50 5.54
C GLU A 332 -1.04 -19.90 4.26
N MET A 333 -1.92 -19.01 3.77
CA MET A 333 -2.90 -19.31 2.74
C MET A 333 -3.07 -18.14 1.75
N PHE A 334 -3.64 -18.42 0.57
CA PHE A 334 -4.02 -17.42 -0.44
C PHE A 334 -2.93 -16.39 -0.79
N PRO A 335 -1.75 -16.82 -1.27
CA PRO A 335 -0.74 -15.88 -1.74
C PRO A 335 -1.29 -15.03 -2.90
N PHE A 336 -0.85 -13.79 -2.98
CA PHE A 336 -1.11 -12.87 -4.08
C PHE A 336 0.10 -11.95 -4.27
N ILE A 337 0.57 -11.81 -5.50
CA ILE A 337 1.79 -11.04 -5.78
C ILE A 337 1.39 -9.82 -6.59
N ASN A 338 1.72 -8.64 -6.06
CA ASN A 338 1.63 -7.40 -6.80
C ASN A 338 2.93 -6.61 -6.65
N ASN A 339 3.60 -6.37 -7.78
CA ASN A 339 4.95 -5.80 -7.82
C ASN A 339 5.91 -6.60 -6.92
N ASP A 340 6.68 -5.92 -6.06
CA ASP A 340 7.66 -6.55 -5.16
C ASP A 340 7.06 -6.94 -3.79
N ILE A 341 5.73 -7.13 -3.69
CA ILE A 341 5.04 -7.46 -2.44
C ILE A 341 4.30 -8.78 -2.60
N LEU A 342 4.56 -9.71 -1.68
CA LEU A 342 3.78 -10.90 -1.42
C LEU A 342 2.72 -10.56 -0.37
N TYR A 343 1.46 -10.63 -0.77
CA TYR A 343 0.31 -10.63 0.12
C TYR A 343 -0.11 -12.06 0.40
N PHE A 344 -0.55 -12.34 1.62
CA PHE A 344 -1.05 -13.65 2.01
C PHE A 344 -1.88 -13.54 3.28
N SER A 345 -2.67 -14.56 3.58
CA SER A 345 -3.39 -14.67 4.85
C SER A 345 -2.69 -15.62 5.80
N SER A 346 -2.60 -15.26 7.07
CA SER A 346 -2.05 -16.10 8.14
C SER A 346 -2.89 -16.01 9.40
N ASP A 347 -2.96 -17.12 10.14
CA ASP A 347 -3.68 -17.20 11.41
C ASP A 347 -2.75 -17.30 12.63
N SER A 348 -1.44 -17.20 12.43
CA SER A 348 -0.42 -17.36 13.48
C SER A 348 0.61 -16.23 13.51
N HIS A 349 0.67 -15.38 12.49
CA HIS A 349 1.21 -14.03 12.65
C HIS A 349 0.33 -13.18 13.59
N TYR A 350 0.93 -12.18 14.23
CA TYR A 350 0.15 -11.31 15.12
C TYR A 350 -0.77 -10.39 14.31
N GLY A 351 -2.07 -10.72 14.30
CA GLY A 351 -3.13 -9.93 13.65
C GLY A 351 -4.33 -9.63 14.54
N LEU A 352 -5.46 -9.29 13.93
CA LEU A 352 -6.70 -8.87 14.59
C LEU A 352 -7.68 -10.01 14.84
N GLY A 353 -7.60 -11.13 14.12
CA GLY A 353 -8.67 -12.13 14.07
C GLY A 353 -8.21 -13.57 13.88
N GLY A 354 -8.96 -14.30 13.06
CA GLY A 354 -8.65 -15.67 12.61
C GLY A 354 -7.52 -15.62 11.59
N LEU A 355 -7.84 -15.79 10.31
CA LEU A 355 -6.94 -15.40 9.21
C LEU A 355 -6.91 -13.86 9.07
N ASP A 356 -5.72 -13.31 8.97
CA ASP A 356 -5.48 -11.90 8.68
C ASP A 356 -4.64 -11.75 7.41
N VAL A 357 -4.89 -10.72 6.59
CA VAL A 357 -4.07 -10.39 5.43
C VAL A 357 -2.81 -9.62 5.85
N PHE A 358 -1.66 -10.10 5.39
CA PHE A 358 -0.34 -9.49 5.58
C PHE A 358 0.30 -9.16 4.23
N GLY A 359 1.18 -8.17 4.22
CA GLY A 359 2.08 -7.87 3.11
C GLY A 359 3.55 -8.02 3.52
N SER A 360 4.36 -8.64 2.68
CA SER A 360 5.81 -8.76 2.85
C SER A 360 6.56 -8.41 1.57
N LYS A 361 7.61 -7.60 1.69
CA LYS A 361 8.46 -7.22 0.56
C LYS A 361 9.33 -8.41 0.14
N ILE A 362 9.25 -8.76 -1.14
CA ILE A 362 10.08 -9.78 -1.77
C ILE A 362 11.47 -9.16 -2.03
N ARG A 363 12.52 -9.65 -1.36
CA ARG A 363 13.92 -9.24 -1.60
C ARG A 363 14.63 -10.23 -2.50
N SER A 364 14.32 -11.50 -2.31
CA SER A 364 14.69 -12.60 -3.21
C SER A 364 13.72 -13.76 -3.00
N ARG A 365 13.90 -14.88 -3.71
CA ARG A 365 13.04 -16.07 -3.55
C ARG A 365 13.09 -16.70 -2.16
N SER A 366 14.14 -16.44 -1.39
CA SER A 366 14.36 -16.98 -0.05
C SER A 366 14.55 -15.89 1.00
N ASP A 367 14.30 -14.62 0.67
CA ASP A 367 14.44 -13.49 1.60
C ASP A 367 13.24 -12.55 1.44
N TYR A 368 12.51 -12.40 2.54
CA TYR A 368 11.28 -11.63 2.64
C TYR A 368 11.37 -10.71 3.86
N SER A 369 10.76 -9.53 3.79
CA SER A 369 10.66 -8.69 4.99
C SER A 369 9.74 -9.33 6.04
N LEU A 370 9.79 -8.81 7.27
CA LEU A 370 8.78 -9.15 8.26
C LEU A 370 7.37 -8.81 7.70
N PRO A 371 6.40 -9.73 7.74
CA PRO A 371 5.04 -9.48 7.28
C PRO A 371 4.35 -8.42 8.13
N VAL A 372 3.73 -7.45 7.45
CA VAL A 372 2.99 -6.33 8.05
C VAL A 372 1.49 -6.56 7.83
N ASN A 373 0.71 -6.57 8.91
CA ASN A 373 -0.74 -6.70 8.85
C ASN A 373 -1.35 -5.47 8.15
N LEU A 374 -2.32 -5.66 7.25
CA LEU A 374 -2.93 -4.55 6.50
C LEU A 374 -3.89 -3.67 7.32
N GLY A 375 -4.18 -4.03 8.57
CA GLY A 375 -5.04 -3.28 9.47
C GLY A 375 -6.50 -3.21 9.02
N ARG A 376 -7.28 -2.39 9.70
CA ARG A 376 -8.69 -2.13 9.35
C ARG A 376 -8.79 -1.12 8.20
N PRO A 377 -9.78 -1.26 7.29
CA PRO A 377 -10.89 -2.21 7.35
C PRO A 377 -10.64 -3.53 6.61
N ILE A 378 -9.45 -3.74 6.02
CA ILE A 378 -9.14 -4.97 5.28
C ILE A 378 -9.23 -6.19 6.19
N ASN A 379 -8.63 -6.09 7.37
CA ASN A 379 -8.69 -7.10 8.42
C ASN A 379 -9.72 -6.75 9.49
N SER A 380 -10.32 -7.79 10.05
CA SER A 380 -11.40 -7.80 11.03
C SER A 380 -11.01 -8.69 12.22
N ASN A 381 -11.95 -8.97 13.12
CA ASN A 381 -11.75 -9.94 14.18
C ASN A 381 -12.01 -11.40 13.72
N MET A 382 -12.44 -11.61 12.48
CA MET A 382 -12.79 -12.92 11.93
C MET A 382 -11.74 -13.36 10.91
N ASP A 383 -12.08 -14.24 9.96
CA ASP A 383 -11.17 -14.59 8.86
C ASP A 383 -11.26 -13.54 7.75
N ASP A 384 -10.10 -13.08 7.28
CA ASP A 384 -9.93 -12.13 6.18
C ASP A 384 -8.87 -12.69 5.21
N PHE A 385 -9.30 -13.02 3.99
CA PHE A 385 -8.50 -13.84 3.10
C PHE A 385 -8.77 -13.67 1.62
N SER A 386 -7.92 -14.28 0.79
CA SER A 386 -7.97 -14.18 -0.67
C SER A 386 -7.97 -12.74 -1.20
N TYR A 387 -7.06 -11.94 -0.63
CA TYR A 387 -6.82 -10.56 -1.04
C TYR A 387 -6.27 -10.48 -2.46
N ILE A 388 -6.90 -9.65 -3.30
CA ILE A 388 -6.36 -9.23 -4.60
C ILE A 388 -6.44 -7.71 -4.71
N TRP A 389 -5.48 -7.10 -5.41
CA TRP A 389 -5.37 -5.64 -5.54
C TRP A 389 -4.86 -5.23 -6.91
N ASP A 390 -5.48 -4.21 -7.47
CA ASP A 390 -5.02 -3.50 -8.65
C ASP A 390 -4.53 -2.10 -8.26
N SER A 391 -3.21 -1.93 -8.22
CA SER A 391 -2.57 -0.65 -7.92
C SER A 391 -2.79 0.40 -8.99
N GLY A 392 -3.18 0.02 -10.22
CA GLY A 392 -3.49 0.97 -11.28
C GLY A 392 -4.83 1.68 -11.05
N SER A 393 -5.81 0.98 -10.48
CA SER A 393 -7.14 1.51 -10.18
C SER A 393 -7.31 1.97 -8.73
N GLY A 394 -6.39 1.62 -7.83
CA GLY A 394 -6.50 1.90 -6.40
C GLY A 394 -7.62 1.10 -5.72
N ASN A 395 -7.97 -0.09 -6.24
CA ASN A 395 -9.02 -0.93 -5.69
C ASN A 395 -8.74 -2.43 -5.77
N GLY A 396 -9.53 -3.23 -5.05
CA GLY A 396 -9.33 -4.66 -4.94
C GLY A 396 -10.47 -5.39 -4.24
N TYR A 397 -10.24 -6.66 -3.94
CA TYR A 397 -11.21 -7.53 -3.28
C TYR A 397 -10.57 -8.36 -2.16
N VAL A 398 -11.35 -8.63 -1.11
CA VAL A 398 -10.98 -9.53 0.00
C VAL A 398 -12.21 -10.33 0.40
N ALA A 399 -12.05 -11.60 0.74
CA ALA A 399 -13.13 -12.42 1.29
C ALA A 399 -13.08 -12.43 2.82
N SER A 400 -14.24 -12.55 3.47
CA SER A 400 -14.32 -12.65 4.92
C SER A 400 -15.62 -13.27 5.41
N ASN A 401 -15.57 -13.89 6.58
CA ASN A 401 -16.74 -14.35 7.35
C ASN A 401 -17.11 -13.36 8.49
N ARG A 402 -16.73 -12.08 8.34
CA ARG A 402 -17.08 -10.99 9.26
C ARG A 402 -18.60 -10.76 9.34
N SER A 403 -19.05 -10.21 10.46
CA SER A 403 -20.46 -9.83 10.64
C SER A 403 -20.91 -8.79 9.61
N GLY A 404 -22.17 -8.87 9.18
CA GLY A 404 -22.77 -7.96 8.20
C GLY A 404 -22.70 -8.45 6.75
N GLY A 405 -22.10 -9.62 6.54
CA GLY A 405 -22.16 -10.38 5.29
C GLY A 405 -23.52 -11.02 4.98
N VAL A 406 -23.64 -11.62 3.80
CA VAL A 406 -24.82 -12.34 3.29
C VAL A 406 -24.70 -13.85 3.57
N GLY A 407 -23.50 -14.40 3.46
CA GLY A 407 -23.21 -15.82 3.47
C GLY A 407 -22.29 -16.28 4.59
N ASP A 408 -21.68 -17.46 4.40
CA ASP A 408 -20.68 -18.01 5.33
C ASP A 408 -19.32 -17.32 5.13
N ASP A 409 -18.95 -17.09 3.86
CA ASP A 409 -17.82 -16.24 3.45
C ASP A 409 -18.34 -15.35 2.32
N ASP A 410 -18.01 -14.06 2.37
CA ASP A 410 -18.45 -13.09 1.37
C ASP A 410 -17.27 -12.35 0.77
N ILE A 411 -17.39 -11.98 -0.50
CA ILE A 411 -16.42 -11.11 -1.18
C ILE A 411 -16.79 -9.65 -0.90
N TYR A 412 -15.80 -8.88 -0.48
CA TYR A 412 -15.88 -7.45 -0.26
C TYR A 412 -14.99 -6.72 -1.25
N PHE A 413 -15.48 -5.61 -1.79
CA PHE A 413 -14.69 -4.66 -2.56
C PHE A 413 -14.10 -3.60 -1.65
N PHE A 414 -12.84 -3.26 -1.86
CA PHE A 414 -12.19 -2.15 -1.19
C PHE A 414 -11.52 -1.23 -2.20
N GLU A 415 -11.49 0.05 -1.87
CA GLU A 415 -10.84 1.09 -2.67
C GLU A 415 -10.10 2.05 -1.74
N GLU A 416 -9.06 2.69 -2.26
CA GLU A 416 -8.36 3.76 -1.55
C GLU A 416 -9.38 4.78 -1.05
N ALA A 417 -9.32 5.06 0.25
CA ALA A 417 -10.15 6.08 0.85
C ALA A 417 -9.77 7.40 0.20
N LYS A 418 -10.76 8.07 -0.39
CA LYS A 418 -10.57 9.44 -0.88
C LYS A 418 -10.09 10.27 0.32
N PRO A 419 -9.04 11.10 0.16
CA PRO A 419 -8.62 12.00 1.23
C PRO A 419 -9.84 12.77 1.72
N VAL A 420 -10.05 12.82 3.03
CA VAL A 420 -11.14 13.63 3.59
C VAL A 420 -10.82 15.09 3.28
N ASP A 421 -11.73 15.73 2.56
CA ASP A 421 -11.72 17.17 2.30
C ASP A 421 -11.73 17.90 3.64
N CYS A 422 -10.62 18.52 4.00
CA CYS A 422 -10.39 19.01 5.35
C CYS A 422 -10.44 20.51 5.47
N LEU A 423 -9.91 21.22 4.48
CA LEU A 423 -9.79 22.67 4.54
C LEU A 423 -9.93 23.24 3.14
N ASP A 424 -11.02 23.98 2.91
CA ASP A 424 -11.12 24.85 1.75
C ASP A 424 -10.17 26.04 1.94
N TYR A 425 -9.14 26.11 1.12
CA TYR A 425 -8.07 27.10 1.14
C TYR A 425 -8.08 27.91 -0.14
N SER A 426 -8.39 29.20 -0.06
CA SER A 426 -8.49 30.07 -1.24
C SER A 426 -7.97 31.47 -0.99
N GLY A 427 -7.69 32.18 -2.08
CA GLY A 427 -7.24 33.57 -2.07
C GLY A 427 -7.01 34.10 -3.47
N TYR A 428 -6.31 35.23 -3.56
CA TYR A 428 -5.99 35.89 -4.82
C TYR A 428 -4.47 36.03 -4.98
N VAL A 429 -3.98 35.82 -6.19
CA VAL A 429 -2.60 36.17 -6.58
C VAL A 429 -2.62 37.58 -7.16
N LEU A 430 -1.89 38.48 -6.51
CA LEU A 430 -1.93 39.92 -6.79
C LEU A 430 -0.53 40.46 -7.11
N ASN A 431 -0.48 41.51 -7.90
CA ASN A 431 0.73 42.26 -8.15
C ASN A 431 1.12 43.06 -6.89
N GLU A 432 2.32 42.85 -6.37
CA GLU A 432 2.79 43.50 -5.14
C GLU A 432 2.85 45.03 -5.23
N ARG A 433 3.03 45.58 -6.43
CA ARG A 433 3.16 47.03 -6.66
C ARG A 433 1.80 47.71 -6.88
N THR A 434 0.96 47.12 -7.72
CA THR A 434 -0.30 47.76 -8.14
C THR A 434 -1.50 47.27 -7.33
N GLY A 435 -1.40 46.10 -6.69
CA GLY A 435 -2.52 45.42 -6.05
C GLY A 435 -3.49 44.76 -7.03
N GLU A 436 -3.23 44.85 -8.34
CA GLU A 436 -4.09 44.28 -9.38
C GLU A 436 -3.96 42.74 -9.44
N PRO A 437 -5.01 42.04 -9.87
CA PRO A 437 -4.99 40.59 -9.99
C PRO A 437 -4.03 40.08 -11.06
N ILE A 438 -3.39 38.95 -10.78
CA ILE A 438 -2.52 38.25 -11.73
C ILE A 438 -3.27 37.02 -12.25
N ALA A 439 -3.80 37.13 -13.47
CA ALA A 439 -4.41 36.02 -14.18
C ALA A 439 -3.38 35.01 -14.70
N ASP A 440 -3.80 33.75 -14.85
CA ASP A 440 -2.98 32.66 -15.38
C ASP A 440 -1.66 32.45 -14.62
N ALA A 441 -1.62 32.73 -13.32
CA ALA A 441 -0.52 32.37 -12.44
C ALA A 441 -0.65 30.89 -12.07
N ASN A 442 0.44 30.13 -12.21
CA ASN A 442 0.46 28.72 -11.85
C ASN A 442 0.51 28.58 -10.33
N VAL A 443 -0.35 27.72 -9.78
CA VAL A 443 -0.33 27.30 -8.38
C VAL A 443 -0.19 25.79 -8.31
N GLU A 444 0.92 25.33 -7.77
CA GLU A 444 1.26 23.92 -7.61
C GLU A 444 1.08 23.51 -6.14
N LEU A 445 0.22 22.50 -5.90
CA LEU A 445 -0.02 21.93 -4.58
C LEU A 445 0.71 20.58 -4.45
N THR A 446 1.61 20.50 -3.48
CA THR A 446 2.37 19.27 -3.17
C THR A 446 2.34 18.94 -1.68
N ASN A 447 2.55 17.67 -1.35
CA ASN A 447 2.86 17.23 0.02
C ASN A 447 3.97 16.16 0.02
N PRO A 448 4.63 15.91 1.16
CA PRO A 448 5.68 14.88 1.27
C PRO A 448 5.20 13.45 1.03
N GLU A 449 3.95 13.13 1.37
CA GLU A 449 3.42 11.77 1.38
C GLU A 449 2.86 11.32 0.02
N ASP A 450 2.12 12.19 -0.66
CA ASP A 450 1.38 11.91 -1.90
C ASP A 450 2.04 12.58 -3.13
N GLY A 451 3.04 13.45 -2.92
CA GLY A 451 3.79 14.09 -3.99
C GLY A 451 3.04 15.28 -4.60
N LEU A 452 2.86 15.27 -5.93
CA LEU A 452 2.11 16.31 -6.64
C LEU A 452 0.61 15.99 -6.58
N ILE A 453 -0.16 16.87 -5.92
CA ILE A 453 -1.60 16.68 -5.74
C ILE A 453 -2.35 17.35 -6.88
N ALA A 454 -2.05 18.61 -7.17
CA ALA A 454 -2.77 19.39 -8.18
C ALA A 454 -1.92 20.55 -8.73
N VAL A 455 -2.25 20.95 -9.96
CA VAL A 455 -1.75 22.19 -10.58
C VAL A 455 -2.95 22.94 -11.15
N LEU A 456 -3.06 24.22 -10.83
CA LEU A 456 -4.07 25.09 -11.43
C LEU A 456 -3.45 26.40 -11.93
N LYS A 457 -4.24 27.13 -12.71
CA LYS A 457 -3.98 28.52 -13.07
C LYS A 457 -5.02 29.41 -12.41
N THR A 458 -4.61 30.59 -11.94
CA THR A 458 -5.54 31.58 -11.43
C THR A 458 -6.48 32.08 -12.54
N ASP A 459 -7.70 32.45 -12.16
CA ASP A 459 -8.67 33.02 -13.09
C ASP A 459 -8.36 34.49 -13.45
N GLU A 460 -9.25 35.14 -14.20
CA GLU A 460 -9.11 36.56 -14.61
C GLU A 460 -9.03 37.54 -13.42
N ASN A 461 -9.60 37.17 -12.27
CA ASN A 461 -9.53 37.94 -11.02
C ASN A 461 -8.33 37.54 -10.15
N GLY A 462 -7.44 36.67 -10.65
CA GLY A 462 -6.30 36.16 -9.89
C GLY A 462 -6.69 35.15 -8.81
N PHE A 463 -7.93 34.67 -8.79
CA PHE A 463 -8.43 33.76 -7.76
C PHE A 463 -7.82 32.35 -7.90
N TYR A 464 -7.53 31.72 -6.76
CA TYR A 464 -7.22 30.31 -6.65
C TYR A 464 -7.97 29.68 -5.47
N GLY A 465 -8.27 28.38 -5.58
CA GLY A 465 -8.89 27.61 -4.51
C GLY A 465 -8.49 26.14 -4.56
N PHE A 466 -8.24 25.57 -3.40
CA PHE A 466 -7.99 24.15 -3.20
C PHE A 466 -8.79 23.64 -2.01
N THR A 467 -9.16 22.38 -2.04
CA THR A 467 -9.58 21.66 -0.84
C THR A 467 -8.40 20.80 -0.41
N LEU A 468 -7.86 21.08 0.78
CA LEU A 468 -6.66 20.43 1.30
C LEU A 468 -7.03 19.18 2.11
N PRO A 469 -6.29 18.08 1.96
CA PRO A 469 -6.54 16.83 2.70
C PRO A 469 -6.22 16.96 4.20
N CYS A 470 -6.87 16.16 5.06
CA CYS A 470 -6.63 16.17 6.51
C CYS A 470 -5.26 15.61 6.89
N ASN A 471 -4.71 16.09 8.01
CA ASN A 471 -3.43 15.67 8.60
C ASN A 471 -2.24 15.67 7.61
N LYS A 472 -2.17 16.69 6.74
CA LYS A 472 -1.10 16.84 5.76
C LYS A 472 -0.35 18.15 5.91
N LYS A 473 0.92 18.12 5.54
CA LYS A 473 1.76 19.31 5.36
C LYS A 473 1.77 19.70 3.89
N ASN A 474 0.89 20.62 3.54
CA ASN A 474 0.69 21.08 2.18
C ASN A 474 1.65 22.22 1.84
N LYS A 475 2.22 22.19 0.63
CA LYS A 475 3.06 23.23 0.06
C LYS A 475 2.38 23.77 -1.20
N LEU A 476 2.11 25.06 -1.23
CA LEU A 476 1.58 25.76 -2.40
C LEU A 476 2.69 26.63 -3.00
N ALA A 477 3.09 26.35 -4.23
CA ALA A 477 4.08 27.13 -4.97
C ALA A 477 3.41 27.96 -6.08
N PHE A 478 3.60 29.27 -6.02
CA PHE A 478 2.99 30.26 -6.90
C PHE A 478 4.04 30.80 -7.87
N SER A 479 3.70 30.86 -9.16
CA SER A 479 4.61 31.40 -10.17
C SER A 479 3.88 31.97 -11.39
N LYS A 480 4.43 33.03 -11.96
CA LYS A 480 4.01 33.62 -13.24
C LYS A 480 5.26 34.11 -13.99
N SER A 481 5.29 33.96 -15.30
CA SER A 481 6.36 34.54 -16.12
C SER A 481 6.51 36.04 -15.82
N THR A 482 7.74 36.54 -15.77
CA THR A 482 8.11 37.92 -15.39
C THR A 482 7.73 38.38 -13.97
N TYR A 483 7.27 37.48 -13.10
CA TYR A 483 7.04 37.74 -11.68
C TYR A 483 7.94 36.87 -10.79
N SER A 484 8.10 37.26 -9.52
CA SER A 484 8.76 36.42 -8.51
C SER A 484 7.98 35.14 -8.22
N LYS A 485 8.65 34.17 -7.60
CA LYS A 485 8.01 32.93 -7.13
C LYS A 485 7.78 33.01 -5.63
N LYS A 486 6.64 32.48 -5.17
CA LYS A 486 6.31 32.43 -3.73
C LYS A 486 5.90 31.03 -3.31
N THR A 487 6.12 30.69 -2.05
CA THR A 487 5.70 29.39 -1.51
C THR A 487 5.08 29.59 -0.14
N ASN A 488 3.89 29.01 0.05
CA ASN A 488 3.21 28.95 1.34
C ASN A 488 3.14 27.50 1.81
N TYR A 489 3.17 27.32 3.13
CA TYR A 489 2.98 26.03 3.78
C TYR A 489 1.72 26.07 4.64
N VAL A 490 0.87 25.06 4.50
CA VAL A 490 -0.40 24.93 5.24
C VAL A 490 -0.46 23.54 5.85
N THR A 491 -0.57 23.46 7.17
CA THR A 491 -0.76 22.18 7.87
C THR A 491 -2.23 22.03 8.23
N THR A 492 -2.82 20.90 7.87
CA THR A 492 -4.20 20.53 8.23
C THR A 492 -4.21 19.57 9.41
N ASN A 493 -5.30 19.59 10.19
CA ASN A 493 -5.50 18.71 11.34
C ASN A 493 -6.22 17.41 10.94
N ASP A 494 -6.45 16.53 11.90
CA ASP A 494 -7.16 15.26 11.73
C ASP A 494 -8.69 15.43 11.53
N GLU A 495 -9.24 16.62 11.73
CA GLU A 495 -10.66 16.92 11.56
C GLU A 495 -10.90 18.04 10.54
N PRO A 496 -12.05 18.03 9.82
CA PRO A 496 -12.45 19.13 8.95
C PRO A 496 -12.43 20.48 9.69
N GLN A 497 -11.84 21.47 9.04
CA GLN A 497 -11.63 22.82 9.53
C GLN A 497 -12.52 23.81 8.79
N GLU A 498 -12.83 24.93 9.43
CA GLU A 498 -13.50 26.05 8.77
C GLU A 498 -12.69 26.58 7.57
N PRO A 499 -13.34 26.98 6.47
CA PRO A 499 -12.66 27.50 5.29
C PRO A 499 -11.68 28.62 5.61
N SER A 500 -10.46 28.50 5.10
CA SER A 500 -9.46 29.56 5.12
C SER A 500 -9.53 30.33 3.80
N LEU A 501 -10.24 31.45 3.83
CA LEU A 501 -10.45 32.30 2.68
C LEU A 501 -9.54 33.53 2.72
N ASN A 502 -9.35 34.18 1.56
CA ASN A 502 -8.57 35.42 1.41
C ASN A 502 -7.07 35.28 1.73
N ASN A 503 -6.50 34.12 1.46
CA ASN A 503 -5.06 33.88 1.59
C ASN A 503 -4.29 34.51 0.42
N ASN A 504 -4.24 35.84 0.37
CA ASN A 504 -3.69 36.55 -0.77
C ASN A 504 -2.17 36.41 -0.87
N VAL A 505 -1.69 36.20 -2.10
CA VAL A 505 -0.28 36.03 -2.42
C VAL A 505 0.15 37.15 -3.35
N TYR A 506 1.09 37.97 -2.89
CA TYR A 506 1.67 39.04 -3.70
C TYR A 506 2.93 38.56 -4.39
N LEU A 507 2.99 38.73 -5.71
CA LEU A 507 4.18 38.47 -6.54
C LEU A 507 4.77 39.79 -7.04
N THR A 508 6.09 39.90 -7.00
CA THR A 508 6.81 41.11 -7.42
C THR A 508 7.04 41.06 -8.94
N PRO A 509 6.59 42.05 -9.73
CA PRO A 509 6.90 42.12 -11.16
C PRO A 509 8.38 42.48 -11.38
N PHE A 510 9.07 41.71 -12.23
CA PHE A 510 10.48 41.87 -12.54
C PHE A 510 10.80 43.29 -13.04
N ASP A 511 9.97 43.83 -13.93
CA ASP A 511 10.17 45.16 -14.51
C ASP A 511 10.13 46.29 -13.47
N SER A 512 9.57 46.04 -12.28
CA SER A 512 9.64 47.04 -11.19
C SER A 512 11.02 47.17 -10.54
N LEU A 513 11.93 46.23 -10.82
CA LEU A 513 13.29 46.18 -10.29
C LEU A 513 14.34 46.53 -11.34
N VAL A 514 13.93 46.83 -12.57
CA VAL A 514 14.83 47.02 -13.72
C VAL A 514 14.62 48.39 -14.34
N GLU A 515 15.70 48.97 -14.85
CA GLU A 515 15.67 50.13 -15.73
C GLU A 515 16.35 49.81 -17.07
N LYS A 516 15.88 50.44 -18.14
CA LYS A 516 16.42 50.31 -19.49
C LYS A 516 17.13 51.58 -19.91
N GLU A 517 18.38 51.44 -20.36
CA GLU A 517 19.18 52.52 -20.94
C GLU A 517 19.68 52.07 -22.32
N GLY A 518 18.95 52.47 -23.37
CA GLY A 518 19.14 51.92 -24.72
C GLY A 518 18.82 50.42 -24.77
N ASP A 519 19.74 49.62 -25.31
CA ASP A 519 19.63 48.16 -25.38
C ASP A 519 20.13 47.44 -24.10
N ILE A 520 20.51 48.19 -23.06
CA ILE A 520 21.05 47.65 -21.82
C ILE A 520 19.95 47.65 -20.75
N GLU A 521 19.67 46.48 -20.18
CA GLU A 521 18.86 46.33 -18.97
C GLU A 521 19.77 46.24 -17.74
N LYS A 522 19.46 47.01 -16.70
CA LYS A 522 20.18 46.99 -15.43
C LYS A 522 19.23 47.01 -14.23
N ILE A 523 19.67 46.46 -13.11
CA ILE A 523 18.91 46.55 -11.86
C ILE A 523 18.83 48.03 -11.45
N LYS A 524 17.61 48.49 -11.16
CA LYS A 524 17.36 49.88 -10.75
C LYS A 524 17.93 50.14 -9.36
N VAL A 525 19.05 50.85 -9.32
CA VAL A 525 19.72 51.29 -8.10
C VAL A 525 20.11 52.76 -8.22
N ASP A 526 20.12 53.46 -7.10
CA ASP A 526 20.72 54.79 -7.05
C ASP A 526 22.27 54.65 -7.05
N PRO A 527 23.02 55.70 -7.43
CA PRO A 527 24.47 55.63 -7.48
C PRO A 527 25.09 55.14 -6.16
N ILE A 528 25.94 54.12 -6.24
CA ILE A 528 26.63 53.54 -5.08
C ILE A 528 27.77 54.44 -4.61
N TYR A 529 27.67 54.90 -3.36
CA TYR A 529 28.61 55.82 -2.76
C TYR A 529 29.88 55.12 -2.26
N PHE A 530 31.01 55.60 -2.75
CA PHE A 530 32.33 55.30 -2.21
C PHE A 530 32.99 56.60 -1.73
N ASP A 531 33.64 56.55 -0.56
CA ASP A 531 34.47 57.66 -0.10
C ASP A 531 35.59 57.96 -1.11
N TYR A 532 36.08 59.20 -1.10
CA TYR A 532 37.24 59.61 -1.89
C TYR A 532 38.44 58.68 -1.60
N ASP A 533 39.06 58.14 -2.65
CA ASP A 533 40.20 57.21 -2.58
C ASP A 533 39.94 55.92 -1.78
N LYS A 534 38.67 55.47 -1.71
CA LYS A 534 38.33 54.17 -1.09
C LYS A 534 37.45 53.28 -1.96
N SER A 535 37.55 51.98 -1.68
CA SER A 535 36.78 50.89 -2.31
C SER A 535 35.98 50.06 -1.30
N ASN A 536 35.97 50.41 -0.02
CA ASN A 536 35.14 49.73 0.98
C ASN A 536 33.66 50.09 0.80
N ILE A 537 32.78 49.12 1.00
CA ILE A 537 31.33 49.33 0.99
C ILE A 537 30.95 50.17 2.21
N THR A 538 30.28 51.31 1.97
CA THR A 538 29.76 52.20 3.02
C THR A 538 28.34 51.75 3.41
N SER A 539 27.85 52.09 4.61
CA SER A 539 26.47 51.75 5.01
C SER A 539 25.41 52.31 4.06
N ARG A 540 25.71 53.41 3.35
CA ARG A 540 24.83 53.95 2.30
C ARG A 540 24.87 53.11 1.03
N ALA A 541 26.03 52.59 0.66
CA ALA A 541 26.16 51.63 -0.43
C ALA A 541 25.44 50.31 -0.12
N GLU A 542 25.43 49.87 1.14
CA GLU A 542 24.68 48.65 1.55
C GLU A 542 23.18 48.77 1.26
N ILE A 543 22.57 49.94 1.49
CA ILE A 543 21.14 50.18 1.20
C ILE A 543 20.82 49.96 -0.28
N GLU A 544 21.69 50.43 -1.19
CA GLU A 544 21.51 50.24 -2.63
C GLU A 544 21.82 48.81 -3.06
N LEU A 545 22.83 48.19 -2.46
CA LEU A 545 23.16 46.78 -2.70
C LEU A 545 22.07 45.84 -2.19
N GLU A 546 21.28 46.23 -1.19
CA GLU A 546 20.12 45.48 -0.74
C GLU A 546 19.07 45.34 -1.86
N LYS A 547 18.88 46.38 -2.70
CA LYS A 547 18.00 46.29 -3.89
C LYS A 547 18.50 45.24 -4.89
N VAL A 548 19.82 45.17 -5.09
CA VAL A 548 20.46 44.14 -5.94
C VAL A 548 20.28 42.75 -5.34
N LEU A 549 20.54 42.61 -4.04
CA LEU A 549 20.36 41.35 -3.32
C LEU A 549 18.90 40.87 -3.37
N PHE A 550 17.95 41.79 -3.21
CA PHE A 550 16.53 41.50 -3.33
C PHE A 550 16.18 40.97 -4.72
N ALA A 551 16.57 41.68 -5.79
CA ALA A 551 16.34 41.22 -7.16
C ALA A 551 16.98 39.85 -7.44
N MET A 552 18.20 39.61 -6.96
CA MET A 552 18.86 38.32 -7.14
C MET A 552 18.24 37.19 -6.31
N ARG A 553 17.64 37.48 -5.14
CA ARG A 553 16.92 36.49 -4.33
C ARG A 553 15.56 36.13 -4.93
N GLU A 554 14.79 37.13 -5.33
CA GLU A 554 13.44 36.95 -5.93
C GLU A 554 13.50 36.28 -7.31
N PHE A 555 14.62 36.47 -8.03
CA PHE A 555 14.85 35.88 -9.35
C PHE A 555 16.12 35.02 -9.34
N PRO A 556 16.06 33.76 -8.86
CA PRO A 556 17.25 32.91 -8.68
C PRO A 556 18.07 32.63 -9.94
N GLN A 557 17.47 32.81 -11.12
CA GLN A 557 18.14 32.61 -12.41
C GLN A 557 18.82 33.88 -12.95
N LEU A 558 18.60 35.04 -12.31
CA LEU A 558 19.17 36.31 -12.73
C LEU A 558 20.70 36.27 -12.64
N LYS A 559 21.36 36.56 -13.77
CA LYS A 559 22.82 36.73 -13.86
C LYS A 559 23.16 38.16 -14.23
N ILE A 560 24.16 38.74 -13.56
CA ILE A 560 24.54 40.14 -13.72
C ILE A 560 26.04 40.33 -14.03
N LYS A 561 26.38 41.49 -14.58
CA LYS A 561 27.72 42.07 -14.60
C LYS A 561 27.74 43.30 -13.70
N ILE A 562 28.86 43.54 -13.06
CA ILE A 562 29.09 44.75 -12.25
C ILE A 562 30.09 45.61 -13.03
N GLU A 563 29.70 46.83 -13.38
CA GLU A 563 30.57 47.81 -14.03
C GLU A 563 30.70 49.03 -13.13
N SER A 564 31.91 49.35 -12.68
CA SER A 564 32.16 50.53 -11.83
C SER A 564 32.90 51.63 -12.60
N HIS A 565 32.58 52.88 -12.28
CA HIS A 565 33.08 54.08 -12.97
C HIS A 565 33.58 55.15 -11.99
N THR A 566 34.48 56.01 -12.46
CA THR A 566 34.93 57.21 -11.75
C THR A 566 34.51 58.48 -12.49
N ASP A 567 34.63 59.63 -11.82
CA ASP A 567 34.63 60.91 -12.51
C ASP A 567 36.01 61.20 -13.15
N ALA A 568 36.09 62.27 -13.94
CA ALA A 568 37.30 62.64 -14.68
C ALA A 568 38.36 63.38 -13.85
N ARG A 569 38.29 63.36 -12.52
CA ARG A 569 39.31 64.01 -11.67
C ARG A 569 40.30 62.95 -11.21
N GLY A 570 41.57 63.17 -11.50
CA GLY A 570 42.65 62.23 -11.17
C GLY A 570 43.42 61.81 -12.41
N ALA A 571 44.40 60.93 -12.23
CA ALA A 571 45.09 60.31 -13.37
C ALA A 571 44.26 59.13 -13.90
N ASP A 572 44.16 59.00 -15.22
CA ASP A 572 43.37 57.95 -15.90
C ASP A 572 43.69 56.54 -15.38
N ASP A 573 44.98 56.19 -15.23
CA ASP A 573 45.43 54.88 -14.74
C ASP A 573 44.98 54.61 -13.29
N TYR A 574 45.01 55.65 -12.46
CA TYR A 574 44.55 55.57 -11.07
C TYR A 574 43.02 55.41 -11.02
N ASN A 575 42.29 56.17 -11.83
CA ASN A 575 40.84 56.07 -11.95
C ASN A 575 40.39 54.68 -12.42
N LEU A 576 41.14 54.09 -13.37
CA LEU A 576 40.91 52.72 -13.83
C LEU A 576 41.08 51.71 -12.69
N SER A 577 42.21 51.74 -11.97
CA SER A 577 42.47 50.85 -10.83
C SER A 577 41.41 51.02 -9.73
N LEU A 578 41.06 52.26 -9.39
CA LEU A 578 40.09 52.58 -8.34
C LEU A 578 38.70 52.02 -8.66
N SER A 579 38.24 52.19 -9.90
CA SER A 579 36.96 51.63 -10.33
C SER A 579 36.95 50.09 -10.30
N ASP A 580 38.06 49.46 -10.65
CA ASP A 580 38.16 48.00 -10.70
C ASP A 580 38.14 47.38 -9.29
N ASP A 581 38.83 48.01 -8.35
CA ASP A 581 38.78 47.65 -6.94
C ASP A 581 37.37 47.80 -6.36
N ARG A 582 36.63 48.84 -6.76
CA ARG A 582 35.22 49.04 -6.38
C ARG A 582 34.32 47.93 -6.92
N ALA A 583 34.42 47.59 -8.21
CA ALA A 583 33.63 46.50 -8.80
C ALA A 583 33.90 45.17 -8.09
N LYS A 584 35.17 44.84 -7.84
CA LYS A 584 35.57 43.63 -7.11
C LYS A 584 35.10 43.64 -5.66
N SER A 585 35.12 44.79 -4.98
CA SER A 585 34.61 44.95 -3.62
C SER A 585 33.11 44.68 -3.54
N THR A 586 32.35 45.26 -4.46
CA THR A 586 30.91 45.02 -4.61
C THR A 586 30.61 43.54 -4.86
N ARG A 587 31.35 42.89 -5.76
CA ARG A 587 31.22 41.44 -6.01
C ARG A 587 31.45 40.63 -4.73
N ARG A 588 32.53 40.90 -3.99
CA ARG A 588 32.84 40.22 -2.73
C ARG A 588 31.71 40.40 -1.71
N TYR A 589 31.16 41.61 -1.62
CA TYR A 589 30.04 41.90 -0.72
C TYR A 589 28.80 41.08 -1.08
N LEU A 590 28.37 41.07 -2.34
CA LEU A 590 27.20 40.30 -2.77
C LEU A 590 27.37 38.79 -2.52
N ILE A 591 28.56 38.25 -2.77
CA ILE A 591 28.87 36.84 -2.48
C ILE A 591 28.82 36.55 -0.98
N ALA A 592 29.38 37.43 -0.15
CA ALA A 592 29.31 37.30 1.31
C ALA A 592 27.87 37.34 1.84
N GLN A 593 26.95 38.00 1.12
CA GLN A 593 25.52 38.06 1.43
C GLN A 593 24.70 36.89 0.84
N GLY A 594 25.39 35.87 0.29
CA GLY A 594 24.79 34.62 -0.16
C GLY A 594 24.48 34.53 -1.66
N VAL A 595 24.95 35.48 -2.49
CA VAL A 595 24.84 35.36 -3.94
C VAL A 595 25.86 34.36 -4.46
N ASP A 596 25.40 33.38 -5.25
CA ASP A 596 26.28 32.42 -5.91
C ASP A 596 27.28 33.12 -6.84
N ILE A 597 28.55 32.71 -6.79
CA ILE A 597 29.65 33.29 -7.57
C ILE A 597 29.38 33.22 -9.08
N ASP A 598 28.67 32.19 -9.55
CA ASP A 598 28.37 31.97 -10.98
C ASP A 598 27.26 32.89 -11.50
N ARG A 599 26.58 33.61 -10.60
CA ARG A 599 25.55 34.59 -10.96
C ARG A 599 26.10 36.00 -11.17
N ILE A 600 27.38 36.22 -10.86
CA ILE A 600 28.10 37.47 -11.15
C ILE A 600 29.12 37.16 -12.25
N VAL A 601 28.71 37.37 -13.51
CA VAL A 601 29.45 36.99 -14.73
C VAL A 601 30.78 37.73 -14.83
N SER A 602 30.81 39.01 -14.46
CA SER A 602 32.03 39.80 -14.39
C SER A 602 31.87 40.98 -13.42
N ALA A 603 33.00 41.48 -12.91
CA ALA A 603 33.05 42.69 -12.09
C ALA A 603 34.30 43.49 -12.49
N ASN A 604 34.10 44.54 -13.29
CA ASN A 604 35.18 45.27 -13.95
C ASN A 604 35.06 46.78 -13.72
N GLY A 605 36.21 47.44 -13.57
CA GLY A 605 36.33 48.90 -13.58
C GLY A 605 36.58 49.46 -14.98
N PHE A 606 36.00 50.63 -15.27
CA PHE A 606 36.19 51.35 -16.53
C PHE A 606 36.77 52.76 -16.36
N GLY A 607 37.14 53.14 -15.14
CA GLY A 607 37.61 54.49 -14.79
C GLY A 607 36.67 55.55 -15.35
N GLU A 608 37.25 56.53 -16.04
CA GLU A 608 36.54 57.63 -16.71
C GLU A 608 36.33 57.40 -18.21
N TYR A 609 36.57 56.19 -18.75
CA TYR A 609 36.44 55.94 -20.19
C TYR A 609 34.97 55.91 -20.68
N ARG A 610 34.00 55.83 -19.75
CA ARG A 610 32.57 55.75 -20.03
C ARG A 610 31.80 56.79 -19.20
N LEU A 611 32.12 58.07 -19.35
CA LEU A 611 31.36 59.16 -18.71
C LEU A 611 29.96 59.27 -19.33
N ILE A 612 28.96 59.57 -18.49
CA ILE A 612 27.55 59.73 -18.92
C ILE A 612 27.18 61.19 -19.21
N ASN A 613 28.14 62.10 -19.06
CA ASN A 613 27.97 63.51 -19.37
C ASN A 613 29.27 64.09 -19.98
N ALA A 614 29.29 65.39 -20.24
CA ALA A 614 30.42 66.07 -20.88
C ALA A 614 31.62 66.33 -19.96
N CYS A 615 31.60 65.86 -18.70
CA CYS A 615 32.61 66.18 -17.68
C CYS A 615 33.87 65.34 -17.78
N LYS A 616 34.54 65.44 -18.92
CA LYS A 616 35.84 64.85 -19.22
C LYS A 616 37.00 65.71 -18.71
N ASN A 617 38.21 65.17 -18.79
CA ASN A 617 39.45 65.87 -18.48
C ASN A 617 39.48 67.29 -19.08
N ASN A 618 39.84 68.27 -18.24
CA ASN A 618 39.91 69.71 -18.54
C ASN A 618 38.57 70.41 -18.85
N VAL A 619 37.42 69.78 -18.57
CA VAL A 619 36.11 70.44 -18.61
C VAL A 619 35.70 70.86 -17.20
N LYS A 620 35.34 72.14 -17.02
CA LYS A 620 34.84 72.64 -15.73
C LYS A 620 33.40 72.19 -15.53
N CYS A 621 33.19 71.32 -14.54
CA CYS A 621 31.88 70.81 -14.16
C CYS A 621 31.54 71.09 -12.70
N SER A 622 30.26 71.05 -12.38
CA SER A 622 29.75 71.06 -11.01
C SER A 622 30.04 69.74 -10.28
N GLU A 623 30.01 69.76 -8.95
CA GLU A 623 30.17 68.54 -8.17
C GLU A 623 29.07 67.53 -8.48
N GLN A 624 27.85 67.97 -8.80
CA GLN A 624 26.74 67.09 -9.16
C GLN A 624 26.99 66.37 -10.50
N GLU A 625 27.60 67.04 -11.46
CA GLU A 625 27.93 66.42 -12.75
C GLU A 625 29.11 65.44 -12.63
N HIS A 626 30.11 65.73 -11.79
CA HIS A 626 31.10 64.71 -11.43
C HIS A 626 30.47 63.56 -10.64
N PHE A 627 29.53 63.88 -9.76
CA PHE A 627 28.86 62.93 -8.88
C PHE A 627 28.17 61.80 -9.64
N VAL A 628 27.40 62.12 -10.69
CA VAL A 628 26.67 61.09 -11.46
C VAL A 628 27.60 60.12 -12.20
N ASN A 629 28.86 60.50 -12.47
CA ASN A 629 29.84 59.61 -13.10
C ASN A 629 30.41 58.56 -12.13
N ARG A 630 30.36 58.82 -10.81
CA ARG A 630 30.82 57.90 -9.75
C ARG A 630 29.74 56.89 -9.42
N ARG A 631 29.59 55.89 -10.27
CA ARG A 631 28.48 54.92 -10.21
C ARG A 631 28.97 53.47 -10.35
N SER A 632 28.10 52.54 -9.99
CA SER A 632 28.26 51.12 -10.33
C SER A 632 26.97 50.63 -10.93
N ASP A 633 27.05 50.13 -12.16
CA ASP A 633 25.93 49.60 -12.92
C ASP A 633 25.86 48.08 -12.77
N PHE A 634 24.65 47.54 -12.59
CA PHE A 634 24.39 46.10 -12.44
C PHE A 634 23.64 45.58 -13.66
N ILE A 635 24.39 45.29 -14.70
CA ILE A 635 23.87 44.94 -16.02
C ILE A 635 23.33 43.51 -16.01
N ILE A 636 22.11 43.31 -16.50
CA ILE A 636 21.45 42.01 -16.56
C ILE A 636 21.93 41.27 -17.82
N VAL A 637 22.43 40.06 -17.65
CA VAL A 637 22.97 39.21 -18.73
C VAL A 637 21.97 38.14 -19.16
N SER A 638 21.24 37.58 -18.20
CA SER A 638 20.24 36.55 -18.45
C SER A 638 19.22 36.56 -17.32
N LYS A 639 17.95 36.33 -17.67
CA LYS A 639 16.82 36.26 -16.73
C LYS A 639 16.47 34.81 -16.34
N GLY A 640 17.13 33.81 -16.92
CA GLY A 640 16.67 32.41 -16.88
C GLY A 640 15.54 32.16 -17.89
N SER A 641 15.42 30.92 -18.36
CA SER A 641 14.60 30.53 -19.53
C SER A 641 13.15 31.05 -19.52
N SER A 642 12.89 32.00 -20.42
CA SER A 642 11.59 32.29 -21.05
C SER A 642 11.74 32.50 -22.57
N GLU A 643 12.60 31.70 -23.21
CA GLU A 643 12.68 31.58 -24.69
C GLU A 643 11.79 30.45 -25.23
N PHE A 644 10.85 29.94 -24.43
CA PHE A 644 9.76 29.11 -24.92
C PHE A 644 8.46 29.86 -24.70
N ASP A 645 8.03 30.59 -25.74
CA ASP A 645 6.62 30.86 -26.08
C ASP A 645 6.47 31.76 -27.33
N GLU A 646 7.53 32.05 -28.09
CA GLU A 646 7.43 32.57 -29.46
C GLU A 646 7.98 31.56 -30.48
N ALA A 647 7.33 30.40 -30.57
CA ALA A 647 7.39 29.53 -31.74
C ALA A 647 6.14 28.64 -31.80
N LYS A 648 4.99 29.24 -32.12
CA LYS A 648 3.93 28.66 -32.95
C LYS A 648 2.94 29.71 -33.43
#